data_AF-Q5B285-F1
#
_entry.id   AF-Q5B285-F1
#
_cell.length_a   1.000
_cell.length_b   1.000
_cell.length_c   1.000
_cell.angle_alpha   90.00
_cell.angle_beta   90.00
_cell.angle_gamma   90.00
#
_symmetry.space_group_name_H-M   'P 1'
#
loop_
_entity.id
_entity.type
_entity.pdbx_description
1 polymer ?
#
loop_
_entity_poly.entity_id
_entity_poly.type
_entity_poly.pdbx_seq_one_letter_code
_entity_poly.pdbx_strand_id
1 'polypeptide(L)'
;MLDPIELQVFPSSYDCISWSEDGDIAVAAGEYVHILTPKLSSENEANGTSPNASSIEWHRIRFRANVFTINEWPIMFPQPRDHFSVGAEQSFSTVAGIGWSPPGLAKYRRSVLAVLTSNMVLTIYAPTNNPAKWTRIAIVNKSLEIFFHESIENGTPNLRTQSFRRDIEDNTARTRKTNIRSFTWLPPLKVPAKNELYPAPESRWGFFLLAVTNEDNDMVILQVQPSSSEQASQYPLRVNLVSTVSLPTSAGFGPALQFNSLLAKAVRSQVRSLYLSSGPWLYQTEKGDRSGEFPIVATTNVATIQGVNLRVVRLSVNLELRNPDSHDEPRYNLTFNASENVAIPVGRTDLAFTGPIRWAQHAGTGRVSMAVGARAKLAWIDIPESVYIEQDSEDNSTQFYGFPMMVESSDGVSSTSRALHERISGMTVTTGVEPRTPTLHLGSVGGYAAVMPLAASAELSIAPWNAEVEDIRERFDIDRDLGGLAIARIWGLVSQQELIAAAVTLHPGDMVEYRTNAEDRLTVVLSTATGQPVDPERYILRNHTGTESALSPKVLYAAACCAIVQSQRAELIASAREVLKKLSASTGVHLSDEIARCSEPGSAIEAKPPETLNAPGGNIFEKFSEARPANDPKSAVQFDVSGNPRAWNLKALLQM
;
A
#
# COMPACT_ATOMS: atom_id res chain seq x y z
N MET A 1 -3.73 -1.66 -25.15
CA MET A 1 -4.61 -1.41 -23.99
C MET A 1 -4.83 -2.74 -23.30
N LEU A 2 -4.96 -2.75 -21.98
CA LEU A 2 -5.06 -3.99 -21.19
C LEU A 2 -6.53 -4.37 -21.05
N ASP A 3 -6.87 -5.64 -21.31
CA ASP A 3 -8.24 -6.11 -21.15
C ASP A 3 -8.71 -5.96 -19.68
N PRO A 4 -9.93 -5.46 -19.44
CA PRO A 4 -10.46 -5.29 -18.10
C PRO A 4 -10.63 -6.65 -17.40
N ILE A 5 -10.33 -6.70 -16.10
CA ILE A 5 -10.38 -7.93 -15.32
C ILE A 5 -11.73 -8.02 -14.60
N GLU A 6 -12.58 -8.93 -15.05
CA GLU A 6 -13.87 -9.17 -14.39
C GLU A 6 -13.77 -10.20 -13.26
N LEU A 7 -14.27 -9.83 -12.09
CA LEU A 7 -14.43 -10.67 -10.91
C LEU A 7 -15.90 -10.80 -10.55
N GLN A 8 -16.35 -12.03 -10.29
CA GLN A 8 -17.73 -12.32 -9.87
C GLN A 8 -17.89 -12.07 -8.36
N VAL A 9 -17.79 -10.81 -7.96
CA VAL A 9 -17.81 -10.37 -6.55
C VAL A 9 -18.35 -8.95 -6.44
N PHE A 10 -18.79 -8.60 -5.23
CA PHE A 10 -19.14 -7.24 -4.84
C PHE A 10 -18.14 -6.68 -3.82
N PRO A 11 -17.67 -5.42 -3.96
CA PRO A 11 -16.72 -4.82 -3.03
C PRO A 11 -17.34 -4.62 -1.63
N SER A 12 -16.59 -4.91 -0.58
CA SER A 12 -17.06 -4.79 0.81
C SER A 12 -16.81 -3.45 1.48
N SER A 13 -15.93 -2.62 0.92
CA SER A 13 -15.54 -1.32 1.47
C SER A 13 -15.19 -0.32 0.38
N TYR A 14 -15.07 0.95 0.72
CA TYR A 14 -14.33 1.91 -0.10
C TYR A 14 -12.83 1.62 -0.02
N ASP A 15 -12.07 2.10 -1.01
CA ASP A 15 -10.66 1.80 -1.21
C ASP A 15 -10.39 0.27 -1.17
N CYS A 16 -11.25 -0.51 -1.82
CA CYS A 16 -11.24 -1.98 -1.76
C CYS A 16 -10.10 -2.65 -2.54
N ILE A 17 -9.21 -1.90 -3.17
CA ILE A 17 -8.13 -2.41 -4.03
C ILE A 17 -6.78 -1.94 -3.49
N SER A 18 -5.76 -2.80 -3.55
CA SER A 18 -4.38 -2.48 -3.14
C SER A 18 -3.40 -3.11 -4.12
N TRP A 19 -2.39 -2.35 -4.56
CA TRP A 19 -1.34 -2.83 -5.46
C TRP A 19 -0.02 -2.97 -4.70
N SER A 20 0.57 -4.17 -4.71
CA SER A 20 1.88 -4.40 -4.09
C SER A 20 3.01 -3.84 -4.94
N GLU A 21 4.15 -3.52 -4.31
CA GLU A 21 5.39 -3.24 -5.06
C GLU A 21 5.89 -4.46 -5.86
N ASP A 22 5.44 -5.65 -5.44
CA ASP A 22 5.63 -6.88 -6.18
C ASP A 22 4.59 -7.02 -7.30
N GLY A 23 3.82 -6.03 -7.73
CA GLY A 23 2.92 -6.16 -8.90
C GLY A 23 1.68 -7.05 -8.73
N ASP A 24 1.50 -7.71 -7.57
CA ASP A 24 0.25 -8.40 -7.20
C ASP A 24 -0.82 -7.38 -6.80
N ILE A 25 -2.05 -7.54 -7.31
CA ILE A 25 -3.22 -6.71 -6.96
C ILE A 25 -4.11 -7.50 -5.99
N ALA A 26 -4.50 -6.87 -4.89
CA ALA A 26 -5.47 -7.42 -3.94
C ALA A 26 -6.79 -6.66 -4.05
N VAL A 27 -7.91 -7.38 -3.98
CA VAL A 27 -9.27 -6.84 -3.99
C VAL A 27 -10.06 -7.41 -2.82
N ALA A 28 -10.68 -6.55 -2.02
CA ALA A 28 -11.52 -6.87 -0.89
C ALA A 28 -12.99 -7.06 -1.32
N ALA A 29 -13.53 -8.26 -1.07
CA ALA A 29 -14.87 -8.64 -1.51
C ALA A 29 -15.59 -9.52 -0.49
N GLY A 30 -16.47 -8.92 0.30
CA GLY A 30 -17.25 -9.61 1.32
C GLY A 30 -16.34 -10.25 2.37
N GLU A 31 -16.33 -11.59 2.46
CA GLU A 31 -15.46 -12.36 3.35
C GLU A 31 -14.15 -12.83 2.70
N TYR A 32 -13.99 -12.58 1.40
CA TYR A 32 -12.86 -13.03 0.61
C TYR A 32 -11.93 -11.88 0.26
N VAL A 33 -10.67 -12.24 0.07
CA VAL A 33 -9.68 -11.41 -0.61
C VAL A 33 -9.29 -12.12 -1.90
N HIS A 34 -9.36 -11.40 -3.01
CA HIS A 34 -8.92 -11.85 -4.32
C HIS A 34 -7.53 -11.29 -4.60
N ILE A 35 -6.58 -12.16 -4.92
CA ILE A 35 -5.23 -11.80 -5.36
C ILE A 35 -5.15 -12.07 -6.86
N LEU A 36 -4.81 -11.04 -7.61
CA LEU A 36 -4.57 -11.08 -9.04
C LEU A 36 -3.06 -10.99 -9.25
N THR A 37 -2.49 -12.07 -9.75
CA THR A 37 -1.08 -12.12 -10.15
C THR A 37 -1.03 -12.22 -11.67
N PRO A 38 -0.33 -11.32 -12.36
CA PRO A 38 -0.24 -11.37 -13.82
C PRO A 38 0.51 -12.65 -14.25
N LYS A 39 -0.02 -13.41 -15.23
CA LYS A 39 0.71 -14.56 -15.82
C LYS A 39 1.46 -14.15 -17.07
N LEU A 40 2.57 -14.84 -17.32
CA LEU A 40 3.12 -14.95 -18.66
C LEU A 40 2.28 -15.93 -19.48
N SER A 41 1.73 -15.47 -20.60
CA SER A 41 1.22 -16.38 -21.63
C SER A 41 2.40 -17.10 -22.27
N SER A 42 2.61 -18.39 -21.95
CA SER A 42 3.45 -19.24 -22.79
C SER A 42 2.59 -19.71 -23.97
N GLU A 43 2.89 -19.30 -25.19
CA GLU A 43 2.23 -19.75 -26.43
C GLU A 43 2.47 -21.26 -26.76
N ASN A 44 2.71 -22.11 -25.77
CA ASN A 44 2.96 -23.55 -25.96
C ASN A 44 1.75 -24.42 -25.56
N GLU A 45 0.53 -23.99 -25.85
CA GLU A 45 -0.58 -24.93 -26.02
C GLU A 45 -0.78 -25.21 -27.51
N ALA A 46 -0.05 -26.22 -27.97
CA ALA A 46 -0.21 -26.82 -29.28
C ALA A 46 -1.60 -27.48 -29.40
N ASN A 47 -2.63 -26.69 -29.69
CA ASN A 47 -3.93 -27.18 -30.17
C ASN A 47 -4.65 -26.08 -30.97
N GLY A 48 -4.26 -25.95 -32.24
CA GLY A 48 -5.15 -25.77 -33.41
C GLY A 48 -6.22 -24.67 -33.44
N THR A 49 -6.27 -23.75 -32.50
CA THR A 49 -7.25 -22.66 -32.48
C THR A 49 -6.48 -21.35 -32.58
N SER A 50 -6.84 -20.55 -33.58
CA SER A 50 -6.23 -19.26 -33.91
C SER A 50 -5.94 -18.43 -32.66
N PRO A 51 -4.71 -17.92 -32.45
CA PRO A 51 -4.41 -17.11 -31.27
C PRO A 51 -5.11 -15.76 -31.42
N ASN A 52 -6.14 -15.52 -30.61
CA ASN A 52 -6.54 -14.16 -30.30
C ASN A 52 -5.43 -13.55 -29.43
N ALA A 53 -4.45 -12.95 -30.10
CA ALA A 53 -3.32 -12.28 -29.49
C ALA A 53 -3.77 -10.96 -28.82
N SER A 54 -4.27 -11.02 -27.58
CA SER A 54 -4.32 -9.83 -26.69
C SER A 54 -4.73 -10.08 -25.24
N SER A 55 -5.26 -11.25 -24.85
CA SER A 55 -5.78 -11.40 -23.48
C SER A 55 -4.69 -11.81 -22.49
N ILE A 56 -4.25 -10.88 -21.64
CA ILE A 56 -3.36 -11.16 -20.51
C ILE A 56 -4.12 -12.06 -19.53
N GLU A 57 -3.63 -13.27 -19.36
CA GLU A 57 -4.23 -14.20 -18.41
C GLU A 57 -3.78 -13.84 -16.99
N TRP A 58 -4.74 -13.52 -16.12
CA TRP A 58 -4.45 -13.26 -14.71
C TRP A 58 -4.64 -14.53 -13.89
N HIS A 59 -3.66 -14.89 -13.08
CA HIS A 59 -3.85 -15.89 -12.05
C HIS A 59 -4.69 -15.31 -10.92
N ARG A 60 -5.83 -15.94 -10.64
CA ARG A 60 -6.81 -15.48 -9.66
C ARG A 60 -6.79 -16.43 -8.48
N ILE A 61 -6.33 -15.94 -7.34
CA ILE A 61 -6.39 -16.67 -6.07
C ILE A 61 -7.45 -15.99 -5.21
N ARG A 62 -8.22 -16.79 -4.48
CA ARG A 62 -9.09 -16.26 -3.42
C ARG A 62 -8.84 -17.01 -2.14
N PHE A 63 -8.85 -16.29 -1.03
CA PHE A 63 -8.84 -16.88 0.30
C PHE A 63 -9.83 -16.16 1.21
N ARG A 64 -10.31 -16.90 2.22
CA ARG A 64 -11.32 -16.43 3.16
C ARG A 64 -10.63 -15.77 4.36
N ALA A 65 -10.99 -14.53 4.67
CA ALA A 65 -10.36 -13.75 5.73
C ALA A 65 -11.08 -13.84 7.08
N ASN A 66 -12.36 -14.23 7.10
CA ASN A 66 -13.22 -14.21 8.29
C ASN A 66 -13.16 -15.48 9.17
N VAL A 67 -12.21 -16.39 8.94
CA VAL A 67 -12.10 -17.64 9.70
C VAL A 67 -11.24 -17.43 10.94
N PHE A 68 -11.86 -17.22 12.10
CA PHE A 68 -11.16 -17.03 13.38
C PHE A 68 -11.41 -18.20 14.32
N THR A 69 -10.37 -18.59 15.07
CA THR A 69 -10.52 -19.51 16.19
C THR A 69 -11.05 -18.76 17.43
N ILE A 70 -11.62 -19.50 18.38
CA ILE A 70 -12.14 -18.92 19.65
C ILE A 70 -11.04 -18.16 20.42
N ASN A 71 -9.79 -18.58 20.28
CA ASN A 71 -8.65 -17.91 20.93
C ASN A 71 -8.20 -16.63 20.20
N GLU A 72 -8.61 -16.43 18.96
CA GLU A 72 -8.27 -15.25 18.15
C GLU A 72 -9.38 -14.20 18.18
N TRP A 73 -10.64 -14.66 18.25
CA TRP A 73 -11.80 -13.81 18.44
C TRP A 73 -12.74 -14.50 19.43
N PRO A 74 -12.62 -14.20 20.74
CA PRO A 74 -13.43 -14.83 21.76
C PRO A 74 -14.88 -14.33 21.70
N ILE A 75 -15.80 -15.15 22.21
CA ILE A 75 -17.19 -14.75 22.37
C ILE A 75 -17.24 -13.64 23.43
N MET A 76 -17.62 -12.44 22.99
CA MET A 76 -17.78 -11.28 23.87
C MET A 76 -19.22 -11.15 24.34
N PHE A 77 -19.41 -10.78 25.61
CA PHE A 77 -20.72 -10.39 26.11
C PHE A 77 -21.07 -8.97 25.64
N PRO A 78 -22.37 -8.65 25.46
CA PRO A 78 -22.79 -7.33 25.02
C PRO A 78 -22.21 -6.20 25.86
N GLN A 79 -21.49 -5.28 25.21
CA GLN A 79 -20.91 -4.14 25.91
C GLN A 79 -22.00 -3.13 26.30
N PRO A 80 -21.74 -2.25 27.29
CA PRO A 80 -22.65 -1.15 27.61
C PRO A 80 -22.97 -0.30 26.38
N ARG A 81 -24.15 0.32 26.35
CA ARG A 81 -24.65 1.12 25.21
C ARG A 81 -23.61 2.07 24.59
N ASP A 82 -22.80 2.73 25.41
CA ASP A 82 -21.82 3.72 24.95
C ASP A 82 -20.58 3.09 24.29
N HIS A 83 -20.34 1.81 24.52
CA HIS A 83 -19.20 1.03 24.03
C HIS A 83 -19.60 -0.13 23.12
N PHE A 84 -20.91 -0.34 22.94
CA PHE A 84 -21.45 -1.36 22.07
C PHE A 84 -20.99 -1.17 20.63
N SER A 85 -20.44 -2.23 20.04
CA SER A 85 -19.94 -2.22 18.68
C SER A 85 -20.49 -3.41 17.91
N VAL A 86 -21.43 -3.15 17.00
CA VAL A 86 -21.99 -4.18 16.09
C VAL A 86 -20.88 -4.91 15.34
N GLY A 87 -19.84 -4.17 14.95
CA GLY A 87 -18.65 -4.72 14.34
C GLY A 87 -17.98 -5.75 15.24
N ALA A 88 -17.51 -5.32 16.41
CA ALA A 88 -16.73 -6.18 17.30
C ALA A 88 -17.53 -7.40 17.81
N GLU A 89 -18.82 -7.23 18.09
CA GLU A 89 -19.63 -8.22 18.81
C GLU A 89 -20.50 -9.12 17.93
N GLN A 90 -20.95 -8.62 16.76
CA GLN A 90 -21.97 -9.31 15.94
C GLN A 90 -21.58 -9.44 14.46
N SER A 91 -20.39 -8.98 14.06
CA SER A 91 -20.04 -8.98 12.65
C SER A 91 -19.82 -10.38 12.07
N PHE A 92 -20.09 -10.52 10.78
CA PHE A 92 -19.66 -11.65 9.95
C PHE A 92 -18.17 -11.56 9.53
N SER A 93 -17.44 -10.60 10.08
CA SER A 93 -16.02 -10.32 9.86
C SER A 93 -15.64 -10.16 8.38
N THR A 94 -16.51 -9.49 7.63
CA THR A 94 -16.22 -9.05 6.25
C THR A 94 -14.96 -8.19 6.19
N VAL A 95 -14.26 -8.22 5.06
CA VAL A 95 -13.06 -7.43 4.83
C VAL A 95 -13.43 -5.95 4.76
N ALA A 96 -12.89 -5.16 5.68
CA ALA A 96 -13.14 -3.73 5.81
C ALA A 96 -11.99 -2.86 5.27
N GLY A 97 -10.79 -3.44 5.11
CA GLY A 97 -9.64 -2.76 4.55
C GLY A 97 -8.50 -3.72 4.24
N ILE A 98 -7.71 -3.39 3.22
CA ILE A 98 -6.54 -4.17 2.79
C ILE A 98 -5.35 -3.24 2.52
N GLY A 99 -4.14 -3.74 2.72
CA GLY A 99 -2.93 -2.96 2.46
C GLY A 99 -1.69 -3.83 2.39
N TRP A 100 -0.96 -3.72 1.27
CA TRP A 100 0.33 -4.38 1.10
C TRP A 100 1.41 -3.73 1.93
N SER A 101 2.26 -4.55 2.55
CA SER A 101 3.50 -4.08 3.15
C SER A 101 4.51 -3.69 2.08
N PRO A 102 5.53 -2.89 2.43
CA PRO A 102 6.75 -2.83 1.64
C PRO A 102 7.36 -4.24 1.50
N PRO A 103 8.12 -4.51 0.42
CA PRO A 103 8.73 -5.81 0.20
C PRO A 103 9.83 -6.07 1.23
N GLY A 104 9.93 -7.31 1.71
CA GLY A 104 11.02 -7.77 2.58
C GLY A 104 10.58 -8.53 3.84
N LEU A 105 9.29 -8.52 4.15
CA LEU A 105 8.70 -9.22 5.31
C LEU A 105 8.39 -10.69 5.06
N ALA A 106 7.87 -11.03 3.88
CA ALA A 106 7.51 -12.41 3.56
C ALA A 106 8.74 -13.26 3.27
N LYS A 107 8.53 -14.59 3.15
CA LYS A 107 9.53 -15.50 2.61
C LYS A 107 9.99 -15.01 1.23
N TYR A 108 11.29 -15.13 0.95
CA TYR A 108 11.92 -14.60 -0.26
C TYR A 108 11.83 -13.07 -0.40
N ARG A 109 11.67 -12.34 0.72
CA ARG A 109 11.62 -10.87 0.75
C ARG A 109 10.48 -10.26 -0.07
N ARG A 110 9.36 -10.99 -0.20
CA ARG A 110 8.12 -10.45 -0.79
C ARG A 110 7.34 -9.59 0.19
N SER A 111 6.32 -8.92 -0.32
CA SER A 111 5.32 -8.17 0.41
C SER A 111 4.35 -9.12 1.12
N VAL A 112 3.86 -8.71 2.29
CA VAL A 112 2.77 -9.38 3.00
C VAL A 112 1.50 -8.55 2.87
N LEU A 113 0.34 -9.18 3.00
CA LEU A 113 -0.94 -8.48 2.93
C LEU A 113 -1.53 -8.32 4.33
N ALA A 114 -1.78 -7.10 4.75
CA ALA A 114 -2.57 -6.81 5.94
C ALA A 114 -4.06 -6.70 5.55
N VAL A 115 -4.92 -7.35 6.33
CA VAL A 115 -6.37 -7.43 6.12
C VAL A 115 -7.06 -7.07 7.44
N LEU A 116 -7.78 -5.95 7.42
CA LEU A 116 -8.68 -5.53 8.49
C LEU A 116 -10.08 -6.06 8.21
N THR A 117 -10.67 -6.70 9.21
CA THR A 117 -12.03 -7.24 9.14
C THR A 117 -12.98 -6.41 9.99
N SER A 118 -14.28 -6.47 9.69
CA SER A 118 -15.31 -5.62 10.33
C SER A 118 -15.56 -5.93 11.80
N ASN A 119 -15.04 -7.05 12.31
CA ASN A 119 -14.90 -7.31 13.75
C ASN A 119 -13.67 -6.64 14.39
N MET A 120 -13.02 -5.71 13.68
CA MET A 120 -11.90 -4.90 14.17
C MET A 120 -10.61 -5.68 14.43
N VAL A 121 -10.47 -6.84 13.78
CA VAL A 121 -9.27 -7.67 13.83
C VAL A 121 -8.41 -7.43 12.60
N LEU A 122 -7.16 -7.03 12.84
CA LEU A 122 -6.13 -6.84 11.81
C LEU A 122 -5.22 -8.07 11.76
N THR A 123 -5.19 -8.68 10.59
CA THR A 123 -4.46 -9.93 10.35
C THR A 123 -3.48 -9.76 9.19
N ILE A 124 -2.32 -10.40 9.28
CA ILE A 124 -1.30 -10.38 8.22
C ILE A 124 -1.30 -11.76 7.54
N TYR A 125 -1.34 -11.78 6.21
CA TYR A 125 -1.29 -12.96 5.37
C TYR A 125 -0.04 -12.95 4.48
N ALA A 126 0.47 -14.13 4.18
CA ALA A 126 1.53 -14.33 3.20
C ALA A 126 1.27 -15.58 2.34
N PRO A 127 1.84 -15.63 1.13
CA PRO A 127 1.81 -16.83 0.32
C PRO A 127 2.64 -17.94 0.99
N THR A 128 2.15 -19.17 0.90
CA THR A 128 2.91 -20.36 1.31
C THR A 128 3.83 -20.82 0.17
N ASN A 129 4.60 -21.90 0.37
CA ASN A 129 5.35 -22.54 -0.71
C ASN A 129 4.44 -22.99 -1.87
N ASN A 130 3.14 -23.21 -1.61
CA ASN A 130 2.17 -23.39 -2.67
C ASN A 130 1.62 -22.02 -3.08
N PRO A 131 1.86 -21.56 -4.32
CA PRO A 131 1.44 -20.23 -4.78
C PRO A 131 -0.08 -20.02 -4.68
N ALA A 132 -0.88 -21.09 -4.75
CA ALA A 132 -2.33 -21.01 -4.67
C ALA A 132 -2.88 -20.84 -3.23
N LYS A 133 -2.02 -20.93 -2.20
CA LYS A 133 -2.45 -20.93 -0.80
C LYS A 133 -1.83 -19.79 -0.02
N TRP A 134 -2.70 -18.97 0.55
CA TRP A 134 -2.38 -17.91 1.50
C TRP A 134 -2.68 -18.36 2.91
N THR A 135 -1.79 -18.02 3.84
CA THR A 135 -1.95 -18.35 5.27
C THR A 135 -1.77 -17.13 6.13
N ARG A 136 -2.52 -17.08 7.22
CA ARG A 136 -2.36 -16.08 8.27
C ARG A 136 -1.03 -16.31 8.98
N ILE A 137 -0.24 -15.25 9.07
CA ILE A 137 1.10 -15.26 9.67
C ILE A 137 1.24 -14.37 10.90
N ALA A 138 0.28 -13.48 11.17
CA ALA A 138 0.19 -12.76 12.44
C ALA A 138 -1.22 -12.20 12.66
N ILE A 139 -1.53 -11.93 13.93
CA ILE A 139 -2.71 -11.16 14.36
C ILE A 139 -2.21 -10.00 15.22
N VAL A 140 -2.43 -8.78 14.75
CA VAL A 140 -1.90 -7.58 15.40
C VAL A 140 -2.59 -7.33 16.74
N ASN A 141 -3.89 -7.63 16.84
CA ASN A 141 -4.67 -7.45 18.08
C ASN A 141 -4.08 -8.23 19.27
N LYS A 142 -3.47 -9.41 19.04
CA LYS A 142 -2.82 -10.19 20.10
C LYS A 142 -1.62 -9.44 20.69
N SER A 143 -0.84 -8.77 19.85
CA SER A 143 0.28 -7.94 20.31
C SER A 143 -0.19 -6.71 21.10
N LEU A 144 -1.29 -6.09 20.67
CA LEU A 144 -1.91 -4.99 21.42
C LEU A 144 -2.42 -5.47 22.78
N GLU A 145 -3.05 -6.65 22.79
CA GLU A 145 -3.58 -7.26 24.01
C GLU A 145 -2.48 -7.49 25.05
N ILE A 146 -1.35 -8.08 24.65
CA ILE A 146 -0.21 -8.31 25.55
C ILE A 146 0.30 -6.98 26.13
N PHE A 147 0.48 -5.96 25.29
CA PHE A 147 1.01 -4.67 25.74
C PHE A 147 0.06 -3.94 26.69
N PHE A 148 -1.21 -3.82 26.32
CA PHE A 148 -2.18 -3.09 27.14
C PHE A 148 -2.57 -3.85 28.41
N HIS A 149 -2.43 -5.18 28.42
CA HIS A 149 -2.55 -5.96 29.65
C HIS A 149 -1.57 -5.48 30.72
N GLU A 150 -0.29 -5.44 30.37
CA GLU A 150 0.78 -4.99 31.28
C GLU A 150 0.56 -3.54 31.74
N SER A 151 0.10 -2.66 30.84
CA SER A 151 -0.15 -1.25 31.19
C SER A 151 -1.36 -1.06 32.11
N ILE A 152 -2.44 -1.83 31.93
CA ILE A 152 -3.67 -1.69 32.72
C ILE A 152 -3.51 -2.31 34.11
N GLU A 153 -2.83 -3.46 34.21
CA GLU A 153 -2.54 -4.12 35.49
C GLU A 153 -1.57 -3.30 36.36
N ASN A 154 -0.57 -2.66 35.77
CA ASN A 154 0.39 -1.85 36.52
C ASN A 154 -0.18 -0.48 36.97
N GLY A 155 -1.25 0.00 36.32
CA GLY A 155 -1.89 1.28 36.64
C GLY A 155 -2.93 1.23 37.77
N THR A 156 -3.31 0.04 38.22
CA THR A 156 -4.33 -0.16 39.25
C THR A 156 -3.69 -0.64 40.58
N PRO A 157 -3.65 0.19 41.64
CA PRO A 157 -3.15 -0.27 42.93
C PRO A 157 -4.06 -1.36 43.50
N ASN A 158 -3.44 -2.51 43.84
CA ASN A 158 -4.02 -3.71 44.42
C ASN A 158 -4.96 -3.46 45.62
N LEU A 159 -6.23 -3.12 45.36
CA LEU A 159 -7.31 -3.17 46.35
C LEU A 159 -8.26 -4.30 45.96
N ARG A 160 -7.88 -5.51 46.39
CA ARG A 160 -8.66 -6.76 46.34
C ARG A 160 -9.93 -6.65 47.18
N THR A 161 -10.91 -5.86 46.73
CA THR A 161 -12.28 -5.95 47.25
C THR A 161 -13.29 -5.34 46.28
N GLN A 162 -14.20 -6.22 45.82
CA GLN A 162 -15.55 -5.97 45.27
C GLN A 162 -15.68 -5.37 43.85
N SER A 163 -16.13 -6.20 42.89
CA SER A 163 -17.49 -6.20 42.32
C SER A 163 -17.50 -6.60 40.83
N PHE A 164 -18.52 -7.37 40.42
CA PHE A 164 -18.83 -7.78 39.04
C PHE A 164 -18.88 -6.61 38.01
N ARG A 165 -18.96 -5.35 38.49
CA ARG A 165 -18.92 -4.14 37.64
C ARG A 165 -17.51 -3.74 37.22
N ARG A 166 -16.48 -3.94 38.06
CA ARG A 166 -15.08 -3.63 37.67
C ARG A 166 -14.59 -4.57 36.58
N ASP A 167 -14.93 -5.85 36.67
CA ASP A 167 -14.58 -6.83 35.63
C ASP A 167 -15.16 -6.44 34.25
N ILE A 168 -16.34 -5.81 34.23
CA ILE A 168 -16.95 -5.31 32.98
C ILE A 168 -16.23 -4.05 32.50
N GLU A 169 -15.95 -3.08 33.37
CA GLU A 169 -15.28 -1.83 33.02
C GLU A 169 -13.84 -2.06 32.53
N ASP A 170 -13.07 -2.92 33.21
CA ASP A 170 -11.70 -3.28 32.85
C ASP A 170 -11.64 -4.06 31.52
N ASN A 171 -12.58 -4.98 31.31
CA ASN A 171 -12.69 -5.72 30.04
C ASN A 171 -13.14 -4.82 28.88
N THR A 172 -14.00 -3.83 29.16
CA THR A 172 -14.42 -2.83 28.16
C THR A 172 -13.22 -1.97 27.72
N ALA A 173 -12.42 -1.49 28.67
CA ALA A 173 -11.23 -0.69 28.38
C ALA A 173 -10.21 -1.48 27.56
N ARG A 174 -9.92 -2.73 27.95
CA ARG A 174 -9.03 -3.63 27.21
C ARG A 174 -9.50 -3.85 25.78
N THR A 175 -10.77 -4.18 25.60
CA THR A 175 -11.37 -4.43 24.28
C THR A 175 -11.24 -3.21 23.37
N ARG A 176 -11.49 -2.01 23.89
CA ARG A 176 -11.38 -0.76 23.12
C ARG A 176 -9.94 -0.44 22.72
N LYS A 177 -8.95 -0.76 23.57
CA LYS A 177 -7.52 -0.59 23.25
C LYS A 177 -7.04 -1.58 22.19
N THR A 178 -7.61 -2.79 22.13
CA THR A 178 -7.22 -3.85 21.19
C THR A 178 -7.94 -3.81 19.86
N ASN A 179 -9.16 -3.27 19.81
CA ASN A 179 -9.97 -3.22 18.58
C ASN A 179 -9.44 -2.16 17.62
N ILE A 180 -9.05 -2.58 16.41
CA ILE A 180 -8.42 -1.72 15.40
C ILE A 180 -9.49 -1.17 14.45
N ARG A 181 -9.50 0.15 14.25
CA ARG A 181 -10.44 0.86 13.36
C ARG A 181 -9.88 1.16 11.98
N SER A 182 -8.60 1.49 11.90
CA SER A 182 -7.90 1.79 10.65
C SER A 182 -6.42 1.45 10.79
N PHE A 183 -5.75 1.20 9.68
CA PHE A 183 -4.31 0.94 9.65
C PHE A 183 -3.67 1.52 8.38
N THR A 184 -2.36 1.72 8.42
CA THR A 184 -1.53 2.02 7.24
C THR A 184 -0.12 1.49 7.48
N TRP A 185 0.47 0.91 6.44
CA TRP A 185 1.92 0.69 6.43
C TRP A 185 2.63 2.03 6.30
N LEU A 186 3.76 2.18 7.00
CA LEU A 186 4.68 3.29 6.76
C LEU A 186 5.63 2.88 5.63
N PRO A 187 6.16 3.83 4.84
CA PRO A 187 7.28 3.55 3.96
C PRO A 187 8.42 2.87 4.74
N PRO A 188 9.20 1.97 4.13
CA PRO A 188 10.28 1.29 4.83
C PRO A 188 11.30 2.30 5.34
N LEU A 189 11.61 2.28 6.63
CA LEU A 189 12.65 3.12 7.22
C LEU A 189 14.01 2.57 6.82
N LYS A 190 14.63 3.15 5.80
CA LYS A 190 15.91 2.68 5.26
C LYS A 190 17.06 3.44 5.88
N VAL A 191 18.13 2.74 6.20
CA VAL A 191 19.39 3.40 6.57
C VAL A 191 20.02 3.95 5.29
N PRO A 192 20.29 5.27 5.17
CA PRO A 192 20.97 5.83 4.02
C PRO A 192 22.28 5.08 3.74
N ALA A 193 22.39 4.48 2.55
CA ALA A 193 23.59 3.78 2.16
C ALA A 193 24.72 4.80 1.93
N LYS A 194 25.83 4.69 2.67
CA LYS A 194 27.12 5.24 2.19
C LYS A 194 27.43 4.53 0.87
N ASN A 195 28.06 5.19 -0.11
CA ASN A 195 28.33 4.72 -1.50
C ASN A 195 28.97 3.32 -1.61
N GLU A 196 28.23 2.31 -1.19
CA GLU A 196 28.60 0.90 -1.11
C GLU A 196 27.87 0.19 -2.23
N LEU A 197 28.61 -0.64 -2.96
CA LEU A 197 28.04 -1.42 -4.07
C LEU A 197 26.95 -2.40 -3.59
N TYR A 198 26.96 -2.78 -2.31
CA TYR A 198 25.99 -3.70 -1.67
C TYR A 198 25.53 -3.17 -0.30
N PRO A 199 24.45 -2.39 -0.26
CA PRO A 199 23.92 -1.92 1.01
C PRO A 199 23.49 -3.07 1.92
N ALA A 200 23.66 -2.86 3.24
CA ALA A 200 23.16 -3.74 4.28
C ALA A 200 21.64 -4.01 4.14
N PRO A 201 21.09 -5.10 4.71
CA PRO A 201 19.64 -5.37 4.69
C PRO A 201 18.80 -4.19 5.18
N GLU A 202 19.28 -3.46 6.18
CA GLU A 202 18.65 -2.25 6.74
C GLU A 202 18.65 -1.07 5.75
N SER A 203 19.62 -0.99 4.84
CA SER A 203 19.65 -0.01 3.76
C SER A 203 18.83 -0.46 2.54
N ARG A 204 18.71 -1.78 2.30
CA ARG A 204 17.97 -2.33 1.15
C ARG A 204 16.47 -2.38 1.39
N TRP A 205 16.07 -3.01 2.50
CA TRP A 205 14.68 -3.33 2.83
C TRP A 205 14.13 -2.43 3.93
N GLY A 206 15.00 -1.91 4.80
CA GLY A 206 14.61 -1.05 5.90
C GLY A 206 13.89 -1.77 7.03
N PHE A 207 13.42 -0.99 7.99
CA PHE A 207 12.58 -1.44 9.08
C PHE A 207 11.10 -1.24 8.71
N PHE A 208 10.28 -2.25 9.03
CA PHE A 208 8.86 -2.24 8.69
C PHE A 208 8.05 -1.74 9.89
N LEU A 209 7.35 -0.64 9.68
CA LEU A 209 6.47 -0.04 10.68
C LEU A 209 5.04 -0.04 10.18
N LEU A 210 4.11 -0.23 11.10
CA LEU A 210 2.67 -0.28 10.89
C LEU A 210 2.02 0.67 11.89
N ALA A 211 1.24 1.63 11.42
CA ALA A 211 0.41 2.46 12.28
C ALA A 211 -1.02 1.92 12.30
N VAL A 212 -1.64 1.91 13.48
CA VAL A 212 -3.03 1.53 13.68
C VAL A 212 -3.73 2.54 14.58
N THR A 213 -5.04 2.72 14.39
CA THR A 213 -5.89 3.45 15.33
C THR A 213 -6.84 2.49 16.03
N ASN A 214 -7.03 2.65 17.34
CA ASN A 214 -7.94 1.81 18.11
C ASN A 214 -9.29 2.50 18.37
N GLU A 215 -10.21 1.84 19.08
CA GLU A 215 -11.51 2.44 19.44
C GLU A 215 -11.42 3.56 20.48
N ASP A 216 -10.30 3.64 21.19
CA ASP A 216 -9.99 4.71 22.13
C ASP A 216 -9.43 5.98 21.48
N ASN A 217 -9.27 5.99 20.15
CA ASN A 217 -8.60 7.03 19.40
C ASN A 217 -7.12 7.20 19.77
N ASP A 218 -6.47 6.13 20.22
CA ASP A 218 -5.01 6.09 20.25
C ASP A 218 -4.48 5.75 18.86
N MET A 219 -3.46 6.47 18.42
CA MET A 219 -2.62 6.07 17.32
C MET A 219 -1.46 5.26 17.88
N VAL A 220 -1.37 3.99 17.49
CA VAL A 220 -0.34 3.05 17.93
C VAL A 220 0.60 2.76 16.77
N ILE A 221 1.90 2.91 17.02
CA ILE A 221 2.95 2.57 16.06
C ILE A 221 3.56 1.23 16.47
N LEU A 222 3.62 0.31 15.51
CA LEU A 222 4.07 -1.06 15.67
C LEU A 222 5.26 -1.32 14.77
N GLN A 223 6.23 -2.10 15.25
CA GLN A 223 7.32 -2.63 14.45
C GLN A 223 7.05 -4.10 14.13
N VAL A 224 7.13 -4.43 12.84
CA VAL A 224 6.90 -5.78 12.33
C VAL A 224 8.22 -6.37 11.88
N GLN A 225 8.60 -7.52 12.42
CA GLN A 225 9.86 -8.20 12.13
C GLN A 225 9.65 -9.69 11.89
N PRO A 226 10.43 -10.32 10.99
CA PRO A 226 10.54 -11.78 10.94
C PRO A 226 11.03 -12.34 12.27
N SER A 227 10.45 -13.46 12.72
CA SER A 227 10.94 -14.16 13.91
C SER A 227 12.33 -14.78 13.65
N SER A 228 13.32 -14.45 14.49
CA SER A 228 14.72 -14.84 14.30
C SER A 228 15.14 -16.17 14.94
N SER A 229 14.22 -17.02 15.43
CA SER A 229 14.60 -18.29 16.08
C SER A 229 13.72 -19.48 15.72
N GLU A 230 14.33 -20.67 15.69
CA GLU A 230 13.69 -21.99 15.59
C GLU A 230 12.78 -22.35 16.78
N GLN A 231 12.59 -21.44 17.76
CA GLN A 231 11.58 -21.65 18.79
C GLN A 231 10.20 -21.46 18.18
N ALA A 232 9.37 -22.49 18.32
CA ALA A 232 8.01 -22.60 17.82
C ALA A 232 7.08 -21.48 18.32
N SER A 233 7.23 -20.25 17.82
CA SER A 233 6.18 -19.25 17.91
C SER A 233 5.04 -19.68 17.00
N GLN A 234 3.81 -19.56 17.48
CA GLN A 234 2.59 -19.87 16.71
C GLN A 234 2.50 -19.07 15.39
N TYR A 235 3.24 -17.97 15.29
CA TYR A 235 3.26 -17.03 14.16
C TYR A 235 4.70 -16.71 13.73
N PRO A 236 5.01 -16.68 12.42
CA PRO A 236 6.36 -16.39 11.90
C PRO A 236 6.72 -14.90 11.85
N LEU A 237 5.78 -13.99 12.15
CA LEU A 237 6.06 -12.57 12.32
C LEU A 237 5.88 -12.17 13.79
N ARG A 238 6.85 -11.38 14.27
CA ARG A 238 6.78 -10.70 15.56
C ARG A 238 6.31 -9.27 15.33
N VAL A 239 5.27 -8.87 16.05
CA VAL A 239 4.73 -7.51 16.04
C VAL A 239 4.92 -6.93 17.44
N ASN A 240 5.75 -5.91 17.56
CA ASN A 240 6.05 -5.24 18.83
C ASN A 240 5.46 -3.83 18.80
N LEU A 241 4.88 -3.41 19.92
CA LEU A 241 4.46 -2.02 20.09
C LEU A 241 5.67 -1.14 20.38
N VAL A 242 5.72 0.01 19.71
CA VAL A 242 6.86 0.90 19.74
C VAL A 242 6.52 2.26 20.33
N SER A 243 5.38 2.83 19.93
CA SER A 243 4.94 4.13 20.45
C SER A 243 3.42 4.23 20.42
N THR A 244 2.85 5.08 21.26
CA THR A 244 1.39 5.31 21.33
C THR A 244 1.12 6.78 21.62
N VAL A 245 0.20 7.37 20.87
CA VAL A 245 -0.24 8.75 21.01
C VAL A 245 -1.76 8.77 21.16
N SER A 246 -2.26 9.21 22.32
CA SER A 246 -3.70 9.40 22.55
C SER A 246 -4.17 10.66 21.84
N LEU A 247 -5.19 10.56 20.98
CA LEU A 247 -5.80 11.70 20.29
C LEU A 247 -7.16 12.03 20.90
N PRO A 248 -7.22 12.93 21.90
CA PRO A 248 -8.48 13.25 22.56
C PRO A 248 -9.47 13.87 21.57
N THR A 249 -10.74 13.51 21.69
CA THR A 249 -11.82 14.11 20.90
C THR A 249 -11.88 15.60 21.21
N SER A 250 -11.54 16.45 20.24
CA SER A 250 -11.52 17.90 20.43
C SER A 250 -12.91 18.47 20.70
N ALA A 251 -12.95 19.55 21.49
CA ALA A 251 -14.16 20.27 21.87
C ALA A 251 -14.95 20.84 20.66
N GLY A 252 -14.28 21.05 19.52
CA GLY A 252 -14.82 21.68 18.30
C GLY A 252 -15.63 20.77 17.37
N PHE A 253 -16.29 19.73 17.87
CA PHE A 253 -17.09 18.85 17.01
C PHE A 253 -18.33 19.58 16.46
N GLY A 254 -18.23 20.01 15.19
CA GLY A 254 -19.32 20.52 14.35
C GLY A 254 -19.76 21.95 14.67
N PRO A 255 -19.76 22.88 13.68
CA PRO A 255 -20.25 24.25 13.89
C PRO A 255 -21.78 24.34 14.14
N ALA A 256 -22.52 23.23 14.04
CA ALA A 256 -23.98 23.22 14.05
C ALA A 256 -24.63 22.65 15.34
N LEU A 257 -23.86 22.05 16.27
CA LEU A 257 -24.43 21.46 17.48
C LEU A 257 -24.17 22.34 18.70
N GLN A 258 -25.23 22.63 19.46
CA GLN A 258 -25.15 23.26 20.77
C GLN A 258 -24.20 22.45 21.67
N PHE A 259 -23.10 23.07 22.09
CA PHE A 259 -21.94 22.41 22.71
C PHE A 259 -22.30 21.57 23.94
N ASN A 260 -23.31 22.00 24.70
CA ASN A 260 -23.77 21.36 25.94
C ASN A 260 -25.00 20.46 25.75
N SER A 261 -25.47 20.27 24.52
CA SER A 261 -26.63 19.39 24.28
C SER A 261 -26.27 17.92 24.54
N LEU A 262 -27.26 17.15 25.02
CA LEU A 262 -27.11 15.70 25.19
C LEU A 262 -26.74 15.01 23.87
N LEU A 263 -27.27 15.50 22.74
CA LEU A 263 -26.91 15.01 21.41
C LEU A 263 -25.43 15.29 21.08
N ALA A 264 -24.93 16.51 21.32
CA ALA A 264 -23.52 16.82 21.10
C ALA A 264 -22.61 15.93 21.97
N LYS A 265 -22.98 15.69 23.23
CA LYS A 265 -22.25 14.79 24.12
C LYS A 265 -22.25 13.34 23.61
N ALA A 266 -23.41 12.83 23.18
CA ALA A 266 -23.54 11.48 22.64
C ALA A 266 -22.81 11.31 21.30
N VAL A 267 -22.82 12.32 20.42
CA VAL A 267 -22.08 12.28 19.16
C VAL A 267 -20.57 12.32 19.43
N ARG A 268 -20.10 13.17 20.35
CA ARG A 268 -18.68 13.25 20.73
C ARG A 268 -18.14 11.95 21.31
N SER A 269 -18.93 11.24 22.13
CA SER A 269 -18.49 9.95 22.69
C SER A 269 -18.34 8.85 21.63
N GLN A 270 -18.98 9.01 20.46
CA GLN A 270 -18.93 8.08 19.34
C GLN A 270 -17.95 8.48 18.23
N VAL A 271 -17.20 9.57 18.40
CA VAL A 271 -16.20 9.98 17.42
C VAL A 271 -15.06 8.96 17.41
N ARG A 272 -14.77 8.42 16.22
CA ARG A 272 -13.69 7.47 15.98
C ARG A 272 -12.77 7.98 14.88
N SER A 273 -11.51 7.58 14.95
CA SER A 273 -10.53 7.78 13.88
C SER A 273 -10.82 6.86 12.69
N LEU A 274 -10.96 7.45 11.51
CA LEU A 274 -11.23 6.84 10.23
C LEU A 274 -10.14 7.28 9.24
N TYR A 275 -9.76 6.38 8.34
CA TYR A 275 -8.65 6.55 7.40
C TYR A 275 -7.31 6.82 8.10
N LEU A 276 -6.26 6.19 7.59
CA LEU A 276 -4.91 6.37 8.09
C LEU A 276 -3.99 6.36 6.88
N SER A 277 -3.04 7.29 6.83
CA SER A 277 -2.11 7.40 5.72
C SER A 277 -0.79 7.99 6.20
N SER A 278 0.31 7.38 5.78
CA SER A 278 1.66 7.80 6.15
C SER A 278 2.29 8.67 5.07
N GLY A 279 2.96 9.73 5.50
CA GLY A 279 3.84 10.53 4.66
C GLY A 279 5.21 9.88 4.44
N PRO A 280 6.07 10.51 3.61
CA PRO A 280 7.43 10.07 3.34
C PRO A 280 8.35 10.25 4.55
N TRP A 281 9.48 9.54 4.55
CA TRP A 281 10.58 9.78 5.50
C TRP A 281 11.43 10.95 5.06
N LEU A 282 11.65 11.91 5.96
CA LEU A 282 12.66 12.96 5.81
C LEU A 282 13.81 12.68 6.76
N TYR A 283 15.03 12.65 6.23
CA TYR A 283 16.24 12.33 6.99
C TYR A 283 16.97 13.62 7.36
N GLN A 284 17.32 13.73 8.63
CA GLN A 284 18.17 14.79 9.15
C GLN A 284 19.49 14.19 9.59
N THR A 285 20.59 14.75 9.07
CA THR A 285 21.93 14.50 9.57
C THR A 285 22.28 15.64 10.52
N GLU A 286 22.30 15.38 11.83
CA GLU A 286 22.80 16.36 12.78
C GLU A 286 24.31 16.60 12.56
N LYS A 287 24.74 17.87 12.58
CA LYS A 287 26.16 18.22 12.59
C LYS A 287 26.73 17.94 13.98
N GLY A 288 27.25 16.74 14.20
CA GLY A 288 27.92 16.34 15.43
C GLY A 288 29.31 16.99 15.60
N ASP A 289 29.59 17.41 16.83
CA ASP A 289 30.89 17.87 17.30
C ASP A 289 31.92 16.72 17.36
N ARG A 290 33.08 16.93 16.70
CA ARG A 290 34.41 16.29 16.85
C ARG A 290 34.57 14.75 16.93
N SER A 291 33.53 13.91 16.97
CA SER A 291 33.68 12.44 17.05
C SER A 291 32.91 11.67 15.96
N GLY A 292 33.33 11.81 14.70
CA GLY A 292 33.32 10.77 13.64
C GLY A 292 32.05 10.01 13.20
N GLU A 293 31.01 9.84 14.02
CA GLU A 293 29.78 9.12 13.70
C GLU A 293 28.56 9.94 14.09
N PHE A 294 27.67 10.17 13.11
CA PHE A 294 26.50 11.04 13.24
C PHE A 294 25.26 10.18 13.50
N PRO A 295 24.46 10.46 14.56
CA PRO A 295 23.15 9.85 14.69
C PRO A 295 22.26 10.29 13.52
N ILE A 296 21.61 9.32 12.87
CA ILE A 296 20.68 9.60 11.77
C ILE A 296 19.28 9.71 12.39
N VAL A 297 18.63 10.85 12.19
CA VAL A 297 17.25 11.06 12.63
C VAL A 297 16.34 11.02 11.41
N ALA A 298 15.33 10.17 11.43
CA ALA A 298 14.32 10.08 10.37
C ALA A 298 12.95 10.48 10.93
N THR A 299 12.27 11.40 10.26
CA THR A 299 10.94 11.86 10.67
C THR A 299 9.90 11.58 9.59
N THR A 300 8.73 11.10 10.00
CA THR A 300 7.54 10.95 9.16
C THR A 300 6.30 11.45 9.90
N ASN A 301 5.25 11.78 9.16
CA ASN A 301 3.95 12.14 9.70
C ASN A 301 2.89 11.13 9.28
N VAL A 302 2.03 10.73 10.21
CA VAL A 302 0.88 9.86 9.99
C VAL A 302 -0.39 10.67 10.21
N ALA A 303 -1.22 10.75 9.17
CA ALA A 303 -2.46 11.51 9.19
C ALA A 303 -3.67 10.59 9.39
N THR A 304 -4.66 11.06 10.16
CA THR A 304 -5.94 10.37 10.39
C THR A 304 -7.11 11.34 10.45
N ILE A 305 -8.31 10.90 10.07
CA ILE A 305 -9.54 11.70 10.20
C ILE A 305 -10.30 11.25 11.44
N GLN A 306 -10.25 12.05 12.50
CA GLN A 306 -11.03 11.83 13.71
C GLN A 306 -12.39 12.51 13.59
N GLY A 307 -13.42 11.74 13.24
CA GLY A 307 -14.74 12.25 12.92
C GLY A 307 -14.75 13.05 11.61
N VAL A 308 -14.64 14.38 11.73
CA VAL A 308 -14.52 15.30 10.57
C VAL A 308 -13.23 16.12 10.61
N ASN A 309 -12.41 15.94 11.65
CA ASN A 309 -11.19 16.69 11.85
C ASN A 309 -10.01 15.85 11.39
N LEU A 310 -9.13 16.42 10.57
CA LEU A 310 -7.87 15.78 10.23
C LEU A 310 -6.85 16.09 11.34
N ARG A 311 -6.15 15.05 11.77
CA ARG A 311 -5.11 15.06 12.81
C ARG A 311 -3.84 14.45 12.24
N VAL A 312 -2.69 14.95 12.68
CA VAL A 312 -1.38 14.48 12.21
C VAL A 312 -0.51 14.16 13.40
N VAL A 313 0.08 12.98 13.40
CA VAL A 313 1.04 12.53 14.41
C VAL A 313 2.40 12.42 13.76
N ARG A 314 3.38 13.10 14.33
CA ARG A 314 4.78 12.97 13.93
C ARG A 314 5.39 11.75 14.61
N LEU A 315 6.20 11.01 13.87
CA LEU A 315 7.07 9.95 14.35
C LEU A 315 8.50 10.29 13.97
N SER A 316 9.35 10.50 14.97
CA SER A 316 10.79 10.67 14.82
C SER A 316 11.50 9.42 15.33
N VAL A 317 12.43 8.91 14.54
CA VAL A 317 13.20 7.69 14.82
C VAL A 317 14.67 8.03 14.79
N ASN A 318 15.37 7.79 15.90
CA ASN A 318 16.83 7.92 15.93
C ASN A 318 17.44 6.54 15.66
N LEU A 319 18.37 6.50 14.72
CA LEU A 319 19.11 5.30 14.35
C LEU A 319 20.52 5.39 14.93
N GLU A 320 20.81 4.56 15.92
CA GLU A 320 22.11 4.45 16.57
C GLU A 320 22.79 3.15 16.15
N LEU A 321 24.04 3.21 15.71
CA LEU A 321 24.79 2.00 15.34
C LEU A 321 25.11 1.19 16.60
N ARG A 322 24.76 -0.10 16.62
CA ARG A 322 25.20 -1.03 17.68
C ARG A 322 26.69 -1.32 17.51
N ASN A 323 27.36 -1.61 18.63
CA ASN A 323 28.81 -1.85 18.69
C ASN A 323 29.34 -2.57 17.42
N PRO A 324 30.30 -1.96 16.69
CA PRO A 324 30.74 -2.44 15.37
C PRO A 324 31.36 -3.84 15.40
N ASP A 325 31.78 -4.32 16.57
CA ASP A 325 32.38 -5.65 16.77
C ASP A 325 31.36 -6.77 16.98
N SER A 326 30.07 -6.46 17.10
CA SER A 326 29.00 -7.46 17.21
C SER A 326 28.40 -7.75 15.82
N HIS A 327 28.43 -9.02 15.41
CA HIS A 327 27.76 -9.49 14.18
C HIS A 327 26.25 -9.72 14.37
N ASP A 328 25.67 -9.25 15.47
CA ASP A 328 24.25 -9.45 15.78
C ASP A 328 23.36 -8.54 14.93
N GLU A 329 22.44 -9.15 14.17
CA GLU A 329 21.38 -8.41 13.49
C GLU A 329 20.20 -8.15 14.45
N PRO A 330 19.58 -6.96 14.46
CA PRO A 330 19.86 -5.79 13.62
C PRO A 330 21.05 -4.95 14.09
N ARG A 331 21.79 -4.35 13.15
CA ARG A 331 22.98 -3.51 13.41
C ARG A 331 22.68 -2.14 14.00
N TYR A 332 21.43 -1.70 13.95
CA TYR A 332 21.00 -0.41 14.48
C TYR A 332 20.02 -0.60 15.64
N ASN A 333 20.20 0.17 16.69
CA ASN A 333 19.20 0.38 17.71
C ASN A 333 18.27 1.53 17.26
N LEU A 334 16.97 1.34 17.45
CA LEU A 334 15.96 2.32 17.07
C LEU A 334 15.29 2.85 18.32
N THR A 335 15.33 4.17 18.50
CA THR A 335 14.52 4.86 19.51
C THR A 335 13.45 5.67 18.81
N PHE A 336 12.23 5.62 19.33
CA PHE A 336 11.06 6.17 18.68
C PHE A 336 10.40 7.21 19.57
N ASN A 337 10.10 8.36 18.99
CA ASN A 337 9.36 9.43 19.64
C ASN A 337 8.17 9.80 18.76
N ALA A 338 6.95 9.67 19.29
CA ALA A 338 5.75 10.05 18.57
C ALA A 338 4.97 11.12 19.34
N SER A 339 4.51 12.15 18.64
CA SER A 339 3.76 13.26 19.21
C SER A 339 2.76 13.81 18.21
N GLU A 340 1.64 14.39 18.66
CA GLU A 340 0.74 15.12 17.77
C GLU A 340 1.47 16.33 17.17
N ASN A 341 1.43 16.48 15.85
CA ASN A 341 2.04 17.61 15.14
C ASN A 341 1.01 18.75 15.07
N VAL A 342 1.06 19.65 16.05
CA VAL A 342 0.15 20.80 16.15
C VAL A 342 0.53 21.92 15.18
N ALA A 343 1.76 21.92 14.65
CA ALA A 343 2.25 22.92 13.72
C ALA A 343 1.53 22.88 12.36
N ILE A 344 0.91 21.75 12.00
CA ILE A 344 0.04 21.64 10.81
C ILE A 344 -1.38 22.08 11.25
N PRO A 345 -1.85 23.28 10.88
CA PRO A 345 -3.04 23.89 11.46
C PRO A 345 -4.33 23.36 10.81
N VAL A 346 -4.63 22.08 11.00
CA VAL A 346 -5.73 21.41 10.30
C VAL A 346 -7.10 21.70 10.94
N GLY A 347 -7.13 21.96 12.25
CA GLY A 347 -8.35 22.16 13.03
C GLY A 347 -9.10 23.48 12.81
N ARG A 348 -8.68 24.33 11.85
CA ARG A 348 -9.26 25.66 11.58
C ARG A 348 -9.98 25.79 10.24
N THR A 349 -10.18 24.69 9.51
CA THR A 349 -10.78 24.72 8.18
C THR A 349 -12.31 24.56 8.26
N ASP A 350 -13.03 25.20 7.32
CA ASP A 350 -14.48 25.03 7.11
C ASP A 350 -14.84 23.68 6.47
N LEU A 351 -13.83 22.85 6.19
CA LEU A 351 -13.98 21.58 5.51
C LEU A 351 -14.32 20.43 6.47
N ALA A 352 -15.34 19.66 6.11
CA ALA A 352 -15.65 18.40 6.76
C ALA A 352 -14.94 17.25 6.04
N PHE A 353 -13.82 16.77 6.59
CA PHE A 353 -13.07 15.66 6.02
C PHE A 353 -13.84 14.35 6.17
N THR A 354 -13.96 13.57 5.09
CA THR A 354 -14.75 12.33 5.09
C THR A 354 -14.20 11.22 4.18
N GLY A 355 -13.20 11.52 3.34
CA GLY A 355 -12.65 10.59 2.34
C GLY A 355 -11.21 10.16 2.65
N PRO A 356 -10.57 9.43 1.72
CA PRO A 356 -9.20 8.94 1.87
C PRO A 356 -8.16 10.06 1.95
N ILE A 357 -6.97 9.72 2.44
CA ILE A 357 -5.81 10.61 2.58
C ILE A 357 -4.66 10.05 1.73
N ARG A 358 -4.02 10.88 0.91
CA ARG A 358 -2.80 10.51 0.16
C ARG A 358 -1.73 11.58 0.30
N TRP A 359 -0.49 11.13 0.49
CA TRP A 359 0.68 11.97 0.57
C TRP A 359 1.44 11.96 -0.76
N ALA A 360 2.11 13.06 -1.06
CA ALA A 360 3.00 13.17 -2.20
C ALA A 360 4.22 14.02 -1.84
N GLN A 361 5.41 13.58 -2.23
CA GLN A 361 6.63 14.36 -2.05
C GLN A 361 7.01 15.01 -3.38
N HIS A 362 7.33 16.30 -3.34
CA HIS A 362 7.82 17.01 -4.51
C HIS A 362 9.34 16.93 -4.52
N ALA A 363 9.90 16.27 -5.53
CA ALA A 363 11.34 16.18 -5.68
C ALA A 363 11.95 17.58 -5.86
N GLY A 364 12.81 18.00 -4.92
CA GLY A 364 13.61 19.22 -5.03
C GLY A 364 12.96 20.53 -4.55
N THR A 365 11.72 20.52 -4.06
CA THR A 365 11.07 21.75 -3.54
C THR A 365 11.16 21.90 -2.03
N GLY A 366 11.55 20.85 -1.30
CA GLY A 366 11.54 20.85 0.17
C GLY A 366 10.12 20.92 0.76
N ARG A 367 9.12 20.41 0.03
CA ARG A 367 7.71 20.46 0.43
C ARG A 367 7.04 19.09 0.28
N VAL A 368 6.11 18.82 1.19
CA VAL A 368 5.31 17.60 1.24
C VAL A 368 3.84 17.98 1.10
N SER A 369 3.19 17.40 0.10
CA SER A 369 1.77 17.60 -0.16
C SER A 369 0.93 16.49 0.46
N MET A 370 -0.24 16.85 0.96
CA MET A 370 -1.27 15.93 1.44
C MET A 370 -2.62 16.28 0.81
N ALA A 371 -3.22 15.31 0.14
CA ALA A 371 -4.57 15.39 -0.41
C ALA A 371 -5.54 14.65 0.49
N VAL A 372 -6.70 15.24 0.76
CA VAL A 372 -7.72 14.70 1.67
C VAL A 372 -9.11 14.89 1.08
N GLY A 373 -9.89 13.81 1.03
CA GLY A 373 -11.29 13.89 0.62
C GLY A 373 -12.14 14.61 1.67
N ALA A 374 -12.83 15.67 1.27
CA ALA A 374 -13.79 16.40 2.09
C ALA A 374 -15.19 16.32 1.48
N ARG A 375 -16.21 16.69 2.26
CA ARG A 375 -17.58 16.74 1.76
C ARG A 375 -17.67 17.73 0.61
N ALA A 376 -18.00 17.24 -0.59
CA ALA A 376 -18.15 18.02 -1.83
C ALA A 376 -16.89 18.74 -2.34
N LYS A 377 -15.73 18.48 -1.74
CA LYS A 377 -14.47 19.17 -2.04
C LYS A 377 -13.30 18.22 -1.91
N LEU A 378 -12.25 18.45 -2.69
CA LEU A 378 -10.92 17.93 -2.43
C LEU A 378 -10.12 18.99 -1.66
N ALA A 379 -9.51 18.60 -0.55
CA ALA A 379 -8.57 19.45 0.16
C ALA A 379 -7.14 19.08 -0.23
N TRP A 380 -6.32 20.07 -0.56
CA TRP A 380 -4.89 19.93 -0.75
C TRP A 380 -4.15 20.81 0.26
N ILE A 381 -3.25 20.19 0.99
CA ILE A 381 -2.47 20.80 2.05
C ILE A 381 -1.00 20.69 1.65
N ASP A 382 -0.35 21.83 1.46
CA ASP A 382 1.05 21.90 1.06
C ASP A 382 1.89 22.36 2.26
N ILE A 383 2.76 21.45 2.72
CA ILE A 383 3.45 21.53 4.01
C ILE A 383 4.95 21.72 3.74
N PRO A 384 5.57 22.81 4.24
CA PRO A 384 7.02 22.96 4.16
C PRO A 384 7.73 21.91 5.03
N GLU A 385 8.91 21.46 4.59
CA GLU A 385 9.73 20.48 5.31
C GLU A 385 10.05 20.91 6.75
N SER A 386 10.25 22.21 7.00
CA SER A 386 10.43 22.76 8.35
C SER A 386 9.24 22.46 9.26
N VAL A 387 7.99 22.65 8.80
CA VAL A 387 6.77 22.33 9.57
C VAL A 387 6.53 20.83 9.66
N TYR A 388 6.89 20.09 8.61
CA TYR A 388 6.80 18.63 8.61
C TYR A 388 7.68 18.02 9.70
N ILE A 389 8.88 18.56 9.92
CA ILE A 389 9.82 18.05 10.93
C ILE A 389 9.73 18.82 12.28
N GLU A 390 9.05 19.98 12.30
CA GLU A 390 8.92 20.91 13.43
C GLU A 390 10.25 21.63 13.78
N GLN A 391 10.95 22.13 12.76
CA GLN A 391 12.05 23.08 12.94
C GLN A 391 11.52 24.52 12.98
N ASP A 392 12.01 25.30 13.93
CA ASP A 392 11.74 26.75 14.03
C ASP A 392 12.29 27.45 12.78
N SER A 393 11.39 27.88 11.90
CA SER A 393 11.73 28.66 10.70
C SER A 393 10.73 29.80 10.55
N GLU A 394 11.21 30.97 10.11
CA GLU A 394 10.37 32.17 9.97
C GLU A 394 9.33 32.07 8.82
N ASP A 395 9.48 31.12 7.89
CA ASP A 395 8.66 30.98 6.67
C ASP A 395 7.72 29.74 6.73
N ASN A 396 7.06 29.56 7.88
CA ASN A 396 6.33 28.34 8.25
C ASN A 396 4.85 28.27 7.83
N SER A 397 4.42 28.99 6.78
CA SER A 397 3.00 28.97 6.41
C SER A 397 2.64 27.70 5.61
N THR A 398 1.90 26.80 6.27
CA THR A 398 1.21 25.68 5.59
C THR A 398 0.13 26.27 4.70
N GLN A 399 0.09 25.87 3.43
CA GLN A 399 -0.89 26.37 2.47
C GLN A 399 -2.04 25.38 2.33
N PHE A 400 -3.25 25.92 2.19
CA PHE A 400 -4.48 25.14 2.13
C PHE A 400 -5.30 25.54 0.92
N TYR A 401 -5.68 24.54 0.13
CA TYR A 401 -6.48 24.70 -1.07
C TYR A 401 -7.70 23.78 -1.00
N GLY A 402 -8.86 24.31 -1.35
CA GLY A 402 -10.11 23.56 -1.41
C GLY A 402 -10.69 23.62 -2.82
N PHE A 403 -10.75 22.47 -3.50
CA PHE A 403 -11.26 22.36 -4.86
C PHE A 403 -12.68 21.80 -4.82
N PRO A 404 -13.70 22.55 -5.28
CA PRO A 404 -15.06 22.04 -5.36
C PRO A 404 -15.17 20.95 -6.41
N MET A 405 -15.90 19.88 -6.09
CA MET A 405 -16.25 18.85 -7.07
C MET A 405 -17.51 19.28 -7.80
N MET A 406 -17.38 19.57 -9.10
CA MET A 406 -18.48 20.07 -9.93
C MET A 406 -18.71 19.12 -11.10
N VAL A 407 -19.99 18.92 -11.45
CA VAL A 407 -20.40 18.26 -12.70
C VAL A 407 -21.10 19.29 -13.55
N GLU A 408 -20.66 19.38 -14.80
CA GLU A 408 -21.34 20.16 -15.82
C GLU A 408 -22.48 19.34 -16.40
N SER A 409 -23.71 19.86 -16.29
CA SER A 409 -24.85 19.33 -17.01
C SER A 409 -25.15 20.27 -18.17
N SER A 410 -25.12 19.73 -19.40
CA SER A 410 -25.44 20.47 -20.62
C SER A 410 -26.73 19.93 -21.22
N ASP A 411 -27.86 20.57 -20.92
CA ASP A 411 -29.15 20.20 -21.51
C ASP A 411 -29.37 20.87 -22.89
N GLY A 412 -28.29 21.11 -23.65
CA GLY A 412 -28.31 21.77 -24.97
C GLY A 412 -28.73 23.25 -24.99
N VAL A 413 -29.33 23.78 -23.92
CA VAL A 413 -29.84 25.16 -23.82
C VAL A 413 -29.13 25.99 -22.74
N SER A 414 -28.57 25.34 -21.71
CA SER A 414 -27.76 25.99 -20.66
C SER A 414 -26.79 25.00 -20.02
N SER A 415 -25.56 25.43 -19.75
CA SER A 415 -24.61 24.70 -18.89
C SER A 415 -24.88 25.08 -17.44
N THR A 416 -25.38 24.14 -16.62
CA THR A 416 -25.46 24.34 -15.16
C THR A 416 -24.42 23.47 -14.46
N SER A 417 -23.59 24.12 -13.64
CA SER A 417 -22.57 23.46 -12.84
C SER A 417 -23.17 23.08 -11.48
N ARG A 418 -23.26 21.78 -11.20
CA ARG A 418 -23.82 21.25 -9.95
C ARG A 418 -22.72 20.72 -9.05
N ALA A 419 -22.72 21.17 -7.80
CA ALA A 419 -21.82 20.63 -6.79
C ALA A 419 -22.17 19.18 -6.49
N LEU A 420 -21.18 18.29 -6.61
CA LEU A 420 -21.29 16.90 -6.19
C LEU A 420 -21.13 16.83 -4.67
N HIS A 421 -22.11 16.25 -4.00
CA HIS A 421 -22.05 16.02 -2.55
C HIS A 421 -21.57 14.62 -2.17
N GLU A 422 -21.12 13.86 -3.14
CA GLU A 422 -20.66 12.50 -2.96
C GLU A 422 -19.30 12.45 -2.29
N ARG A 423 -19.03 11.31 -1.64
CA ARG A 423 -17.74 11.03 -1.03
C ARG A 423 -16.78 10.49 -2.08
N ILE A 424 -15.53 10.96 -2.03
CA ILE A 424 -14.41 10.34 -2.74
C ILE A 424 -14.18 8.95 -2.15
N SER A 425 -14.32 7.92 -2.97
CA SER A 425 -14.23 6.50 -2.59
C SER A 425 -12.85 5.90 -2.84
N GLY A 426 -12.11 6.44 -3.81
CA GLY A 426 -10.76 6.02 -4.14
C GLY A 426 -9.90 7.23 -4.50
N MET A 427 -8.61 7.17 -4.14
CA MET A 427 -7.64 8.21 -4.46
C MET A 427 -6.25 7.59 -4.56
N THR A 428 -5.45 8.00 -5.55
CA THR A 428 -4.06 7.56 -5.68
C THR A 428 -3.19 8.68 -6.26
N VAL A 429 -1.87 8.58 -6.08
CA VAL A 429 -0.91 9.53 -6.62
C VAL A 429 0.03 8.81 -7.57
N THR A 430 0.26 9.40 -8.74
CA THR A 430 1.25 8.95 -9.71
C THR A 430 2.38 9.97 -9.77
N THR A 431 3.60 9.49 -9.98
CA THR A 431 4.77 10.32 -10.24
C THR A 431 5.29 9.93 -11.62
N GLY A 432 5.01 10.74 -12.63
CA GLY A 432 5.51 10.51 -13.98
C GLY A 432 7.02 10.68 -14.07
N VAL A 433 7.63 10.11 -15.11
CA VAL A 433 9.08 10.24 -15.38
C VAL A 433 9.45 11.70 -15.65
N GLU A 434 8.58 12.45 -16.33
CA GLU A 434 8.67 13.89 -16.62
C GLU A 434 7.27 14.43 -17.01
N PRO A 435 6.75 15.53 -16.44
CA PRO A 435 7.31 16.34 -15.35
C PRO A 435 7.22 15.65 -13.98
N ARG A 436 8.20 15.90 -13.10
CA ARG A 436 8.30 15.35 -11.73
C ARG A 436 7.21 15.83 -10.76
N THR A 437 6.17 16.49 -11.26
CA THR A 437 5.05 16.94 -10.43
C THR A 437 4.14 15.75 -10.14
N PRO A 438 3.93 15.37 -8.88
CA PRO A 438 3.03 14.29 -8.53
C PRO A 438 1.60 14.66 -8.97
N THR A 439 0.91 13.71 -9.57
CA THR A 439 -0.45 13.88 -10.09
C THR A 439 -1.40 13.05 -9.26
N LEU A 440 -2.43 13.70 -8.72
CA LEU A 440 -3.47 13.07 -7.93
C LEU A 440 -4.60 12.58 -8.84
N HIS A 441 -5.02 11.33 -8.69
CA HIS A 441 -6.20 10.77 -9.34
C HIS A 441 -7.23 10.41 -8.27
N LEU A 442 -8.51 10.67 -8.55
CA LEU A 442 -9.59 10.40 -7.62
C LEU A 442 -10.84 9.88 -8.33
N GLY A 443 -11.66 9.14 -7.58
CA GLY A 443 -12.90 8.54 -8.04
C GLY A 443 -13.99 8.61 -6.96
N SER A 444 -15.25 8.73 -7.38
CA SER A 444 -16.44 8.64 -6.52
C SER A 444 -17.33 7.45 -6.88
N VAL A 445 -18.18 7.07 -5.92
CA VAL A 445 -19.18 6.02 -6.11
C VAL A 445 -20.29 6.46 -7.07
N GLY A 446 -20.52 7.75 -7.31
CA GLY A 446 -21.44 8.19 -8.38
C GLY A 446 -20.80 8.37 -9.74
N GLY A 447 -19.56 7.88 -9.93
CA GLY A 447 -18.90 7.87 -11.24
C GLY A 447 -18.14 9.13 -11.58
N TYR A 448 -17.90 10.02 -10.61
CA TYR A 448 -17.01 11.16 -10.85
C TYR A 448 -15.56 10.71 -10.82
N ALA A 449 -14.81 10.98 -11.89
CA ALA A 449 -13.40 10.69 -12.02
C ALA A 449 -12.63 11.96 -12.41
N ALA A 450 -11.62 12.32 -11.61
CA ALA A 450 -10.84 13.52 -11.84
C ALA A 450 -9.35 13.31 -11.59
N VAL A 451 -8.56 14.19 -12.19
CA VAL A 451 -7.12 14.27 -12.03
C VAL A 451 -6.72 15.71 -11.68
N MET A 452 -5.69 15.86 -10.86
CA MET A 452 -5.16 17.17 -10.46
C MET A 452 -3.64 17.08 -10.30
N PRO A 453 -2.84 17.84 -11.06
CA PRO A 453 -1.42 17.96 -10.77
C PRO A 453 -1.28 18.65 -9.40
N LEU A 454 -0.44 18.15 -8.50
CA LEU A 454 -0.20 18.83 -7.23
C LEU A 454 0.74 20.00 -7.51
N ALA A 455 0.17 21.18 -7.81
CA ALA A 455 0.89 22.41 -8.10
C ALA A 455 0.02 23.63 -7.72
N ALA A 456 0.65 24.76 -7.40
CA ALA A 456 -0.06 25.92 -6.82
C ALA A 456 -1.19 26.50 -7.70
N SER A 457 -1.14 26.29 -9.02
CA SER A 457 -2.15 26.74 -9.99
C SER A 457 -2.98 25.58 -10.58
N ALA A 458 -3.11 24.48 -9.84
CA ALA A 458 -3.78 23.29 -10.34
C ALA A 458 -5.30 23.43 -10.34
N GLU A 459 -5.94 22.78 -11.32
CA GLU A 459 -7.38 22.64 -11.41
C GLU A 459 -7.73 21.15 -11.57
N LEU A 460 -8.94 20.78 -11.15
CA LEU A 460 -9.48 19.44 -11.39
C LEU A 460 -9.87 19.31 -12.87
N SER A 461 -9.32 18.31 -13.54
CA SER A 461 -9.70 17.94 -14.90
C SER A 461 -10.20 16.50 -14.96
N ILE A 462 -10.82 16.11 -16.06
CA ILE A 462 -11.33 14.75 -16.26
C ILE A 462 -10.15 13.77 -16.29
N ALA A 463 -10.27 12.67 -15.56
CA ALA A 463 -9.23 11.66 -15.52
C ALA A 463 -9.10 10.94 -16.88
N PRO A 464 -7.89 10.81 -17.47
CA PRO A 464 -7.71 10.17 -18.78
C PRO A 464 -8.17 8.71 -18.80
N TRP A 465 -7.96 7.98 -17.71
CA TRP A 465 -8.41 6.59 -17.55
C TRP A 465 -9.93 6.45 -17.47
N ASN A 466 -10.69 7.54 -17.30
CA ASN A 466 -12.14 7.48 -17.24
C ASN A 466 -12.77 7.10 -18.57
N ALA A 467 -12.10 7.35 -19.70
CA ALA A 467 -12.60 6.94 -21.02
C ALA A 467 -12.89 5.43 -21.08
N GLU A 468 -11.99 4.61 -20.53
CA GLU A 468 -12.17 3.14 -20.47
C GLU A 468 -13.34 2.74 -19.55
N VAL A 469 -13.56 3.50 -18.48
CA VAL A 469 -14.69 3.26 -17.56
C VAL A 469 -16.01 3.62 -18.24
N GLU A 470 -16.05 4.74 -18.98
CA GLU A 470 -17.21 5.16 -19.75
C GLU A 470 -17.51 4.18 -20.89
N ASP A 471 -16.50 3.68 -21.61
CA ASP A 471 -16.67 2.67 -22.66
C ASP A 471 -17.36 1.40 -22.14
N ILE A 472 -16.99 0.94 -20.94
CA ILE A 472 -17.59 -0.24 -20.31
C ILE A 472 -19.01 0.09 -19.80
N ARG A 473 -19.23 1.31 -19.28
CA ARG A 473 -20.54 1.81 -18.86
C ARG A 473 -21.52 1.87 -20.02
N GLU A 474 -21.10 2.40 -21.17
CA GLU A 474 -21.90 2.49 -22.39
C GLU A 474 -22.29 1.12 -22.94
N ARG A 475 -21.36 0.15 -22.94
CA ARG A 475 -21.69 -1.23 -23.31
C ARG A 475 -22.76 -1.83 -22.40
N PHE A 476 -22.62 -1.64 -21.08
CA PHE A 476 -23.61 -2.10 -20.11
C PHE A 476 -24.97 -1.40 -20.30
N ASP A 477 -24.96 -0.11 -20.63
CA ASP A 477 -26.16 0.67 -20.94
C ASP A 477 -26.91 0.11 -22.14
N ILE A 478 -26.18 -0.18 -23.23
CA ILE A 478 -26.72 -0.78 -24.46
C ILE A 478 -27.24 -2.19 -24.20
N ASP A 479 -26.45 -3.03 -23.51
CA ASP A 479 -26.81 -4.43 -23.24
C ASP A 479 -28.07 -4.56 -22.37
N ARG A 480 -28.37 -3.54 -21.57
CA ARG A 480 -29.51 -3.50 -20.64
C ARG A 480 -30.62 -2.54 -21.07
N ASP A 481 -30.48 -1.89 -22.23
CA ASP A 481 -31.43 -0.92 -22.78
C ASP A 481 -31.80 0.20 -21.78
N LEU A 482 -30.79 0.78 -21.13
CA LEU A 482 -30.96 1.76 -20.04
C LEU A 482 -31.04 3.22 -20.53
N GLY A 483 -30.87 3.48 -21.82
CA GLY A 483 -31.10 4.79 -22.42
C GLY A 483 -30.15 5.89 -21.93
N GLY A 484 -28.90 5.55 -21.63
CA GLY A 484 -27.85 6.44 -21.11
C GLY A 484 -27.85 6.58 -19.59
N LEU A 485 -28.75 5.88 -18.88
CA LEU A 485 -28.94 6.01 -17.44
C LEU A 485 -28.08 5.04 -16.63
N ALA A 486 -27.14 4.31 -17.24
CA ALA A 486 -26.15 3.52 -16.52
C ALA A 486 -25.15 4.40 -15.73
N ILE A 487 -24.75 3.94 -14.54
CA ILE A 487 -23.74 4.55 -13.67
C ILE A 487 -22.60 3.55 -13.44
N ALA A 488 -21.37 4.00 -13.67
CA ALA A 488 -20.16 3.30 -13.27
C ALA A 488 -19.70 3.81 -11.90
N ARG A 489 -19.75 2.95 -10.88
CA ARG A 489 -19.35 3.30 -9.50
C ARG A 489 -17.91 2.93 -9.27
N ILE A 490 -17.07 3.89 -8.92
CA ILE A 490 -15.65 3.65 -8.60
C ILE A 490 -15.54 3.36 -7.10
N TRP A 491 -15.00 2.21 -6.72
CA TRP A 491 -14.89 1.78 -5.32
C TRP A 491 -13.49 1.94 -4.73
N GLY A 492 -12.46 2.04 -5.58
CA GLY A 492 -11.08 2.19 -5.15
C GLY A 492 -10.16 2.48 -6.33
N LEU A 493 -9.02 3.12 -6.03
CA LEU A 493 -8.00 3.50 -7.00
C LEU A 493 -6.62 3.22 -6.41
N VAL A 494 -5.77 2.59 -7.20
CA VAL A 494 -4.37 2.34 -6.86
C VAL A 494 -3.48 2.64 -8.04
N SER A 495 -2.24 3.00 -7.77
CA SER A 495 -1.23 3.18 -8.79
C SER A 495 0.04 2.41 -8.45
N GLN A 496 0.71 1.94 -9.50
CA GLN A 496 2.08 1.50 -9.45
C GLN A 496 2.82 2.19 -10.59
N GLN A 497 3.75 3.09 -10.24
CA GLN A 497 4.46 3.93 -11.21
C GLN A 497 3.48 4.77 -12.05
N GLU A 498 3.43 4.56 -13.37
CA GLU A 498 2.54 5.27 -14.29
C GLU A 498 1.24 4.51 -14.59
N LEU A 499 1.06 3.31 -14.02
CA LEU A 499 -0.16 2.52 -14.18
C LEU A 499 -1.15 2.80 -13.05
N ILE A 500 -2.42 2.80 -13.40
CA ILE A 500 -3.56 2.99 -12.50
C ILE A 500 -4.50 1.81 -12.68
N ALA A 501 -4.95 1.25 -11.56
CA ALA A 501 -6.03 0.28 -11.52
C ALA A 501 -7.24 0.90 -10.82
N ALA A 502 -8.39 0.87 -11.48
CA ALA A 502 -9.67 1.32 -10.95
C ALA A 502 -10.62 0.14 -10.74
N ALA A 503 -11.17 0.01 -9.53
CA ALA A 503 -12.15 -1.01 -9.21
C ALA A 503 -13.57 -0.44 -9.40
N VAL A 504 -14.32 -0.96 -10.37
CA VAL A 504 -15.58 -0.38 -10.84
C VAL A 504 -16.72 -1.41 -10.85
N THR A 505 -17.92 -0.98 -10.45
CA THR A 505 -19.16 -1.76 -10.65
C THR A 505 -20.16 -0.97 -11.49
N LEU A 506 -21.00 -1.67 -12.26
CA LEU A 506 -21.97 -1.07 -13.18
C LEU A 506 -23.38 -1.28 -12.66
N HIS A 507 -24.20 -0.23 -12.72
CA HIS A 507 -25.54 -0.19 -12.15
C HIS A 507 -26.50 0.65 -13.00
N PRO A 508 -27.81 0.35 -13.00
CA PRO A 508 -28.80 1.30 -13.49
C PRO A 508 -28.89 2.50 -12.54
N GLY A 509 -29.07 3.69 -13.09
CA GLY A 509 -29.05 4.96 -12.34
C GLY A 509 -30.42 5.45 -11.87
N ASP A 510 -31.50 5.04 -12.53
CA ASP A 510 -32.85 5.56 -12.33
C ASP A 510 -33.84 4.53 -11.73
N MET A 511 -33.38 3.28 -11.52
CA MET A 511 -34.20 2.20 -10.99
C MET A 511 -33.49 1.39 -9.91
N VAL A 512 -34.28 0.70 -9.09
CA VAL A 512 -33.76 -0.21 -8.06
C VAL A 512 -33.25 -1.47 -8.75
N GLU A 513 -31.96 -1.73 -8.59
CA GLU A 513 -31.34 -2.95 -9.10
C GLU A 513 -31.55 -4.11 -8.10
N TYR A 514 -32.24 -5.15 -8.56
CA TYR A 514 -32.28 -6.43 -7.86
C TYR A 514 -31.19 -7.33 -8.42
N ARG A 515 -30.14 -7.57 -7.65
CA ARG A 515 -29.06 -8.50 -8.02
C ARG A 515 -29.07 -9.73 -7.13
N THR A 516 -28.76 -10.86 -7.74
CA THR A 516 -28.31 -12.05 -7.00
C THR A 516 -26.78 -12.05 -6.90
N ASN A 517 -26.22 -12.75 -5.91
CA ASN A 517 -24.76 -12.87 -5.76
C ASN A 517 -24.06 -13.44 -7.02
N ALA A 518 -24.79 -14.14 -7.90
CA ALA A 518 -24.25 -14.65 -9.16
C ALA A 518 -24.07 -13.55 -10.22
N GLU A 519 -24.80 -12.45 -10.10
CA GLU A 519 -24.78 -11.31 -11.02
C GLU A 519 -23.85 -10.19 -10.53
N ASP A 520 -23.30 -10.30 -9.32
CA ASP A 520 -22.31 -9.36 -8.82
C ASP A 520 -21.05 -9.41 -9.68
N ARG A 521 -20.68 -8.25 -10.22
CA ARG A 521 -19.51 -8.08 -11.08
C ARG A 521 -18.74 -6.84 -10.63
N LEU A 522 -17.46 -7.05 -10.36
CA LEU A 522 -16.47 -6.00 -10.17
C LEU A 522 -15.47 -6.10 -11.31
N THR A 523 -15.26 -4.98 -12.00
CA THR A 523 -14.33 -4.86 -13.11
C THR A 523 -13.12 -4.05 -12.65
N VAL A 524 -11.92 -4.59 -12.79
CA VAL A 524 -10.68 -3.86 -12.57
C VAL A 524 -10.19 -3.35 -13.93
N VAL A 525 -10.25 -2.03 -14.11
CA VAL A 525 -9.78 -1.34 -15.30
C VAL A 525 -8.34 -0.91 -15.09
N LEU A 526 -7.46 -1.26 -16.01
CA LEU A 526 -6.04 -0.90 -15.98
C LEU A 526 -5.75 0.10 -17.10
N SER A 527 -5.22 1.26 -16.73
CA SER A 527 -4.87 2.32 -17.66
C SER A 527 -3.58 2.99 -17.23
N THR A 528 -2.98 3.74 -18.14
CA THR A 528 -1.87 4.64 -17.83
C THR A 528 -2.41 5.93 -17.22
N ALA A 529 -1.57 6.63 -16.46
CA ALA A 529 -1.91 7.91 -15.84
C ALA A 529 -2.29 8.98 -16.88
N THR A 530 -1.74 8.88 -18.10
CA THR A 530 -1.98 9.80 -19.21
C THR A 530 -3.09 9.34 -20.16
N GLY A 531 -3.65 8.13 -19.97
CA GLY A 531 -4.63 7.52 -20.87
C GLY A 531 -4.06 7.10 -22.23
N GLN A 532 -2.76 7.23 -22.45
CA GLN A 532 -2.12 6.75 -23.67
C GLN A 532 -1.87 5.23 -23.60
N PRO A 533 -1.98 4.49 -24.72
CA PRO A 533 -1.56 3.10 -24.77
C PRO A 533 -0.04 3.06 -24.60
N VAL A 534 0.43 2.61 -23.43
CA VAL A 534 1.86 2.34 -23.22
C VAL A 534 2.22 1.05 -23.96
N ASP A 535 3.38 1.07 -24.63
CA ASP A 535 4.14 -0.13 -25.02
C ASP A 535 5.03 -0.48 -23.82
N PRO A 536 4.58 -1.38 -22.95
CA PRO A 536 5.10 -1.58 -21.60
C PRO A 536 6.49 -2.22 -21.58
N GLU A 537 6.82 -2.90 -22.66
CA GLU A 537 8.14 -3.42 -22.97
C GLU A 537 9.20 -2.31 -23.13
N ARG A 538 8.81 -1.09 -23.54
CA ARG A 538 9.73 0.06 -23.64
C ARG A 538 10.05 0.69 -22.30
N TYR A 539 9.20 0.52 -21.28
CA TYR A 539 9.25 1.29 -20.04
C TYR A 539 10.43 0.91 -19.12
N ILE A 540 10.94 -0.32 -19.21
CA ILE A 540 11.95 -0.84 -18.25
C ILE A 540 13.36 -0.92 -18.83
N LEU A 541 13.49 -1.00 -20.15
CA LEU A 541 14.81 -1.05 -20.80
C LEU A 541 15.26 0.31 -21.39
N ARG A 542 14.35 1.28 -21.62
CA ARG A 542 14.75 2.66 -21.98
C ARG A 542 15.02 3.50 -20.73
N ASN A 543 16.32 3.62 -20.42
CA ASN A 543 16.96 4.77 -19.75
C ASN A 543 16.68 5.03 -18.24
N HIS A 544 17.57 4.46 -17.41
CA HIS A 544 18.03 5.11 -16.17
C HIS A 544 19.35 5.89 -16.40
N THR A 545 19.43 6.72 -17.45
CA THR A 545 20.66 7.49 -17.73
C THR A 545 20.80 8.76 -16.88
N GLY A 546 19.99 8.96 -15.82
CA GLY A 546 20.10 10.18 -15.03
C GLY A 546 19.31 10.25 -13.71
N THR A 547 18.83 9.14 -13.15
CA THR A 547 18.13 9.18 -11.84
C THR A 547 18.91 8.39 -10.79
N GLU A 548 19.04 8.99 -9.59
CA GLU A 548 19.64 8.38 -8.38
C GLU A 548 18.89 7.13 -7.87
N SER A 549 17.85 6.69 -8.60
CA SER A 549 17.11 5.44 -8.42
C SER A 549 17.45 4.46 -9.56
N ALA A 550 18.74 4.19 -9.77
CA ALA A 550 19.15 3.14 -10.70
C ALA A 550 18.72 1.78 -10.12
N LEU A 551 17.90 1.02 -10.87
CA LEU A 551 17.65 -0.39 -10.56
C LEU A 551 18.99 -1.09 -10.34
N SER A 552 19.09 -1.89 -9.27
CA SER A 552 20.38 -2.52 -8.95
C SER A 552 20.89 -3.36 -10.14
N PRO A 553 22.21 -3.45 -10.36
CA PRO A 553 22.80 -4.25 -11.44
C PRO A 553 22.29 -5.69 -11.51
N LYS A 554 21.93 -6.28 -10.35
CA LYS A 554 21.30 -7.61 -10.24
C LYS A 554 19.93 -7.68 -10.92
N VAL A 555 19.10 -6.67 -10.70
CA VAL A 555 17.75 -6.59 -11.27
C VAL A 555 17.84 -6.40 -12.79
N LEU A 556 18.74 -5.53 -13.24
CA LEU A 556 18.98 -5.31 -14.68
C LEU A 556 19.51 -6.58 -15.37
N TYR A 557 20.44 -7.30 -14.73
CA TYR A 557 20.94 -8.58 -15.24
C TYR A 557 19.82 -9.63 -15.30
N ALA A 558 19.03 -9.78 -14.22
CA ALA A 558 17.91 -10.72 -14.17
C ALA A 558 16.83 -10.40 -15.22
N ALA A 559 16.50 -9.12 -15.40
CA ALA A 559 15.53 -8.67 -16.40
C ALA A 559 16.02 -8.95 -17.83
N ALA A 560 17.29 -8.66 -18.13
CA ALA A 560 17.88 -8.96 -19.43
C ALA A 560 17.95 -10.47 -19.72
N CYS A 561 18.28 -11.29 -18.72
CA CYS A 561 18.24 -12.76 -18.84
C CYS A 561 16.83 -13.27 -19.09
N CYS A 562 15.82 -12.73 -18.41
CA CYS A 562 14.42 -13.09 -18.67
C CYS A 562 13.99 -12.74 -20.10
N ALA A 563 14.39 -11.56 -20.61
CA ALA A 563 14.10 -11.16 -21.97
C ALA A 563 14.72 -12.13 -23.01
N ILE A 564 15.95 -12.61 -22.79
CA ILE A 564 16.60 -13.61 -23.67
C ILE A 564 15.86 -14.95 -23.66
N VAL A 565 15.52 -15.44 -22.45
CA VAL A 565 14.93 -16.79 -22.29
C VAL A 565 13.48 -16.83 -22.77
N GLN A 566 12.72 -15.74 -22.65
CA GLN A 566 11.26 -15.79 -22.75
C GLN A 566 10.64 -14.86 -23.79
N SER A 567 11.36 -13.87 -24.33
CA SER A 567 10.82 -12.98 -25.35
C SER A 567 11.17 -13.46 -26.76
N GLN A 568 10.20 -13.37 -27.68
CA GLN A 568 10.43 -13.55 -29.11
C GLN A 568 10.51 -12.20 -29.87
N ARG A 569 10.33 -11.06 -29.19
CA ARG A 569 10.31 -9.73 -29.80
C ARG A 569 11.73 -9.19 -29.97
N ALA A 570 12.09 -8.87 -31.22
CA ALA A 570 13.43 -8.39 -31.57
C ALA A 570 13.83 -7.09 -30.86
N GLU A 571 12.86 -6.20 -30.57
CA GLU A 571 13.10 -4.93 -29.88
C GLU A 571 13.54 -5.13 -28.41
N LEU A 572 12.84 -5.99 -27.66
CA LEU A 572 13.19 -6.33 -26.28
C LEU A 572 14.57 -6.98 -26.17
N ILE A 573 14.86 -7.89 -27.09
CA ILE A 573 16.14 -8.59 -27.13
C ILE A 573 17.27 -7.60 -27.47
N ALA A 574 17.03 -6.62 -28.34
CA ALA A 574 17.98 -5.55 -28.63
C ALA A 574 18.25 -4.67 -27.40
N SER A 575 17.21 -4.32 -26.64
CA SER A 575 17.35 -3.53 -25.42
C SER A 575 18.02 -4.32 -24.28
N ALA A 576 17.72 -5.62 -24.13
CA ALA A 576 18.43 -6.52 -23.20
C ALA A 576 19.92 -6.62 -23.55
N ARG A 577 20.26 -6.70 -24.84
CA ARG A 577 21.65 -6.69 -25.32
C ARG A 577 22.37 -5.39 -24.94
N GLU A 578 21.70 -4.25 -25.03
CA GLU A 578 22.27 -2.95 -24.64
C GLU A 578 22.53 -2.86 -23.14
N VAL A 579 21.59 -3.34 -22.31
CA VAL A 579 21.73 -3.41 -20.85
C VAL A 579 22.88 -4.32 -20.44
N LEU A 580 23.01 -5.51 -21.03
CA LEU A 580 24.10 -6.45 -20.74
C LEU A 580 25.47 -5.88 -21.13
N LYS A 581 25.57 -5.17 -22.26
CA LYS A 581 26.79 -4.46 -22.66
C LYS A 581 27.17 -3.38 -21.63
N LYS A 582 26.20 -2.60 -21.16
CA LYS A 582 26.41 -1.58 -20.12
C LYS A 582 26.84 -2.20 -18.79
N LEU A 583 26.20 -3.29 -18.37
CA LEU A 583 26.55 -4.02 -17.14
C LEU A 583 27.95 -4.62 -17.21
N SER A 584 28.31 -5.23 -18.35
CA SER A 584 29.66 -5.76 -18.57
C SER A 584 30.72 -4.66 -18.48
N ALA A 585 30.45 -3.49 -19.07
CA ALA A 585 31.35 -2.34 -19.02
C ALA A 585 31.47 -1.71 -17.62
N SER A 586 30.39 -1.66 -16.84
CA SER A 586 30.38 -1.01 -15.52
C SER A 586 30.90 -1.90 -14.39
N THR A 587 30.75 -3.23 -14.51
CA THR A 587 31.10 -4.19 -13.45
C THR A 587 32.33 -5.03 -13.76
N GLY A 588 32.83 -4.99 -15.01
CA GLY A 588 33.99 -5.77 -15.45
C GLY A 588 33.71 -7.26 -15.65
N VAL A 589 32.45 -7.70 -15.55
CA VAL A 589 32.06 -9.11 -15.74
C VAL A 589 31.98 -9.45 -17.23
N HIS A 590 32.51 -10.61 -17.60
CA HIS A 590 32.32 -11.18 -18.93
C HIS A 590 30.90 -11.73 -19.09
N LEU A 591 30.06 -11.01 -19.85
CA LEU A 591 28.68 -11.37 -20.20
C LEU A 591 28.52 -11.72 -21.69
N SER A 592 29.62 -12.12 -22.34
CA SER A 592 29.69 -12.37 -23.78
C SER A 592 28.72 -13.46 -24.23
N ASP A 593 28.53 -14.49 -23.41
CA ASP A 593 27.65 -15.63 -23.71
C ASP A 593 26.18 -15.20 -23.71
N GLU A 594 25.76 -14.42 -22.73
CA GLU A 594 24.41 -13.86 -22.66
C GLU A 594 24.16 -12.85 -23.79
N ILE A 595 25.14 -12.00 -24.11
CA ILE A 595 25.07 -11.06 -25.23
C ILE A 595 24.95 -11.80 -26.57
N ALA A 596 25.64 -12.95 -26.72
CA ALA A 596 25.53 -13.81 -27.90
C ALA A 596 24.14 -14.45 -28.00
N ARG A 597 23.59 -14.93 -26.86
CA ARG A 597 22.24 -15.52 -26.77
C ARG A 597 21.10 -14.52 -27.05
N CYS A 598 21.36 -13.21 -27.00
CA CYS A 598 20.44 -12.21 -27.58
C CYS A 598 20.28 -12.32 -29.12
N SER A 599 20.95 -13.24 -29.80
CA SER A 599 20.79 -13.45 -31.25
C SER A 599 19.85 -14.59 -31.59
N GLU A 600 19.48 -15.41 -30.61
CA GLU A 600 18.62 -16.59 -30.72
C GLU A 600 17.51 -16.51 -29.64
N PRO A 601 16.28 -16.06 -29.98
CA PRO A 601 15.18 -15.96 -29.03
C PRO A 601 14.83 -17.33 -28.42
N GLY A 602 14.54 -17.37 -27.12
CA GLY A 602 14.18 -18.64 -26.44
C GLY A 602 15.38 -19.49 -25.98
N SER A 603 16.59 -18.94 -26.03
CA SER A 603 17.80 -19.62 -25.57
C SER A 603 17.80 -19.81 -24.05
N ALA A 604 18.10 -21.02 -23.57
CA ALA A 604 18.37 -21.25 -22.14
C ALA A 604 19.64 -20.49 -21.72
N ILE A 605 19.76 -20.05 -20.46
CA ILE A 605 20.98 -19.43 -19.88
C ILE A 605 21.50 -20.38 -18.81
N GLU A 606 22.76 -20.82 -18.88
CA GLU A 606 23.30 -21.78 -17.90
C GLU A 606 23.69 -21.10 -16.57
N ALA A 607 23.65 -21.87 -15.47
CA ALA A 607 24.11 -21.41 -14.18
C ALA A 607 25.62 -21.09 -14.20
N LYS A 608 26.03 -19.97 -13.61
CA LYS A 608 27.43 -19.57 -13.58
C LYS A 608 28.23 -20.42 -12.57
N PRO A 609 29.47 -20.81 -12.89
CA PRO A 609 30.30 -21.58 -11.98
C PRO A 609 30.71 -20.74 -10.76
N PRO A 610 31.02 -21.38 -9.61
CA PRO A 610 31.35 -20.70 -8.36
C PRO A 610 32.56 -19.76 -8.47
N GLU A 611 33.46 -20.05 -9.41
CA GLU A 611 34.62 -19.21 -9.75
C GLU A 611 34.18 -17.84 -10.30
N THR A 612 33.15 -17.81 -11.16
CA THR A 612 32.58 -16.57 -11.71
C THR A 612 31.71 -15.82 -10.68
N LEU A 613 31.07 -16.54 -9.76
CA LEU A 613 30.29 -15.95 -8.65
C LEU A 613 31.19 -15.29 -7.58
N ASN A 614 32.45 -15.69 -7.51
CA ASN A 614 33.44 -15.18 -6.55
C ASN A 614 34.50 -14.26 -7.19
N ALA A 615 34.49 -14.11 -8.51
CA ALA A 615 35.34 -13.18 -9.24
C ALA A 615 34.93 -11.71 -9.02
N PRO A 616 35.82 -10.72 -9.30
CA PRO A 616 35.46 -9.31 -9.34
C PRO A 616 34.27 -9.09 -10.30
N GLY A 617 33.19 -8.48 -9.81
CA GLY A 617 31.94 -8.32 -10.57
C GLY A 617 30.96 -9.49 -10.48
N GLY A 618 31.36 -10.67 -9.97
CA GLY A 618 30.48 -11.84 -9.73
C GLY A 618 29.34 -11.61 -8.72
N ASN A 619 29.34 -10.42 -8.15
CA ASN A 619 28.36 -9.87 -7.24
C ASN A 619 27.15 -9.24 -7.96
N ILE A 620 27.08 -9.25 -9.30
CA ILE A 620 25.83 -9.06 -10.07
C ILE A 620 24.90 -10.28 -10.00
N PHE A 621 25.43 -11.45 -9.65
CA PHE A 621 24.68 -12.68 -9.57
C PHE A 621 24.04 -12.85 -8.17
N GLU A 622 22.95 -13.60 -8.11
CA GLU A 622 22.32 -13.98 -6.86
C GLU A 622 22.94 -15.28 -6.34
N LYS A 623 23.47 -15.25 -5.11
CA LYS A 623 24.05 -16.44 -4.48
C LYS A 623 22.94 -17.17 -3.73
N PHE A 624 22.61 -18.37 -4.19
CA PHE A 624 21.68 -19.25 -3.51
C PHE A 624 22.47 -20.23 -2.64
N SER A 625 22.17 -20.30 -1.34
CA SER A 625 22.70 -21.33 -0.45
C SER A 625 21.54 -22.24 -0.04
N GLU A 626 21.29 -23.29 -0.80
CA GLU A 626 20.47 -24.40 -0.33
C GLU A 626 21.42 -25.42 0.32
N ALA A 627 21.32 -25.59 1.63
CA ALA A 627 21.76 -26.83 2.25
C ALA A 627 20.72 -27.90 1.90
N ARG A 628 20.97 -28.71 0.87
CA ARG A 628 20.23 -29.97 0.65
C ARG A 628 21.12 -31.17 0.97
N PRO A 629 20.57 -32.20 1.63
CA PRO A 629 21.25 -33.48 1.81
C PRO A 629 21.43 -34.15 0.45
N ALA A 630 22.66 -34.60 0.19
CA ALA A 630 23.02 -35.34 -1.01
C ALA A 630 22.22 -36.64 -1.09
N ASN A 631 21.41 -36.82 -2.14
CA ASN A 631 21.10 -38.08 -2.84
C ASN A 631 19.86 -37.93 -3.74
N ASP A 632 20.02 -37.38 -4.95
CA ASP A 632 19.27 -37.87 -6.13
C ASP A 632 19.88 -37.34 -7.46
N PRO A 633 20.44 -38.20 -8.35
CA PRO A 633 21.18 -37.75 -9.54
C PRO A 633 20.32 -37.61 -10.81
N LYS A 634 18.98 -37.62 -10.74
CA LYS A 634 18.12 -37.54 -11.94
C LYS A 634 16.89 -36.63 -11.76
N SER A 635 17.10 -35.32 -11.76
CA SER A 635 16.08 -34.37 -12.19
C SER A 635 16.74 -33.23 -12.95
N ALA A 636 16.39 -33.08 -14.23
CA ALA A 636 16.82 -31.95 -15.04
C ALA A 636 16.41 -30.63 -14.35
N VAL A 637 17.34 -29.68 -14.31
CA VAL A 637 17.18 -28.37 -13.67
C VAL A 637 16.07 -27.59 -14.38
N GLN A 638 14.88 -27.62 -13.79
CA GLN A 638 13.85 -26.63 -14.08
C GLN A 638 14.29 -25.35 -13.36
N PHE A 639 14.51 -24.28 -14.12
CA PHE A 639 14.93 -22.97 -13.61
C PHE A 639 13.91 -22.41 -12.62
N ASP A 640 14.09 -22.71 -11.34
CA ASP A 640 13.44 -22.00 -10.24
C ASP A 640 14.36 -20.84 -9.86
N VAL A 641 14.31 -19.74 -10.64
CA VAL A 641 15.07 -18.51 -10.38
C VAL A 641 14.38 -17.77 -9.22
N SER A 642 14.39 -18.36 -8.03
CA SER A 642 13.66 -17.92 -6.83
C SER A 642 14.31 -16.73 -6.10
N GLY A 643 15.13 -15.94 -6.79
CA GLY A 643 16.05 -15.00 -6.16
C GLY A 643 15.53 -13.57 -5.96
N ASN A 644 14.87 -12.98 -6.96
CA ASN A 644 14.53 -11.55 -6.90
C ASN A 644 13.08 -11.29 -7.36
N PRO A 645 12.10 -11.15 -6.44
CA PRO A 645 10.68 -11.04 -6.77
C PRO A 645 10.33 -9.75 -7.51
N ARG A 646 11.09 -8.66 -7.31
CA ARG A 646 10.97 -7.46 -8.15
C ARG A 646 11.19 -7.83 -9.61
N ALA A 647 12.19 -8.64 -9.95
CA ALA A 647 12.44 -9.03 -11.34
C ALA A 647 11.33 -9.92 -11.93
N TRP A 648 10.56 -10.68 -11.14
CA TRP A 648 9.50 -11.57 -11.62
C TRP A 648 8.18 -10.85 -11.92
N ASN A 649 7.83 -9.86 -11.11
CA ASN A 649 6.59 -9.11 -11.32
C ASN A 649 6.81 -7.85 -12.14
N LEU A 650 8.03 -7.29 -12.16
CA LEU A 650 8.46 -6.41 -13.25
C LEU A 650 8.42 -7.17 -14.58
N LYS A 651 8.80 -8.46 -14.61
CA LYS A 651 8.75 -9.36 -15.78
C LYS A 651 7.34 -9.65 -16.31
N ALA A 652 6.33 -9.61 -15.44
CA ALA A 652 4.93 -9.69 -15.86
C ALA A 652 4.39 -8.32 -16.30
N LEU A 653 4.70 -7.24 -15.56
CA LEU A 653 4.43 -5.84 -15.96
C LEU A 653 5.21 -5.38 -17.22
N LEU A 654 6.28 -6.09 -17.58
CA LEU A 654 7.09 -5.91 -18.78
C LEU A 654 6.41 -6.43 -20.04
N GLN A 655 5.44 -7.35 -19.89
CA GLN A 655 4.76 -8.04 -21.00
C GLN A 655 3.25 -7.81 -21.04
N MET A 656 2.63 -7.43 -19.92
CA MET A 656 1.46 -6.54 -19.93
C MET A 656 1.84 -5.32 -20.71
#